data_AF-A0A419PZG6-F1
#
_entry.id   AF-A0A419PZG6-F1
#
_cell.length_a   1.000
_cell.length_b   1.000
_cell.length_c   1.000
_cell.angle_alpha   90.00
_cell.angle_beta   90.00
_cell.angle_gamma   90.00
#
_symmetry.space_group_name_H-M   'P 1'
#
loop_
_entity.id
_entity.type
_entity.pdbx_description
1 polymer ?
#
loop_
_entity_poly.entity_id
_entity_poly.type
_entity_poly.pdbx_seq_one_letter_code
_entity_poly.pdbx_strand_id
1 'polypeptide(L)'
;MTLNQRSPNFFYEVLAQLRWDESHAIPIANEENQALIHRLDQLQRQFFQRSAEVDDEKSKVQQLKDHIKNVKQETDNICSICQMRGNVIDTETHQLKTAEQEQDRLRQEIRRISKLRENIREKTSHLENLAFQKRNELQKVTSAQGANNEALSAWIQKLEARNDDMKSLQKFIKEDDSKLKELNLELEHLTSKRLEKKAKLDNLYTKSIENQVALNRFGQEISMAYVERGQVLAQWESVVARMRQQDRDIRNLTEMVNECRLKLTEAEESNQEKGSFLQEQQQSTIQAQRHSDEIANTIGKTRIELAESEVKRQNFFSELEAFKRTVDRLASDLESTRINISQMKKEKARKTEKLQQLQVTLGALEEKLAYVVDSKRSAEQLADEADASLTAAEASHEQMTRMLDKLRSDRFKATQNYENLSGESKRLNQQLQGANAILRIAKSNLSDLDSKLMAQHEVMYKQDFKIQQLDRRIARMLGEQIEDSSELLQEQVRTLETQLDERTNTVNYLSGELANIRREVHRRKREVQDLSEIRTVTETKLQHDDLEVTAAVKHKSKLTNVIQRLTVDLNLVRLEVRRLFKNYEKSSDKVFCLEAAREELDCAIKQHLEQLSLRHKMLTSEARMASEDNSKLKMEIQSRKSHVEILIKRYEILTALMAPPEGEEERSQTYYVIKAAQDKEALQRKGDQLDAETRQAEQELIALENTLALMNGCNTLLRHSYAKLPDDAEELTQMKELKEQLRLLSIKQRYDQVRLDELQETERAKLECKSNLEAELELYKQQNQQLTTELDRKSRDIDTQKARYNRSLKRMQKLQNNITKKQILDAEQHEAVLGDIKVRMIRELADRMIQELLARTRANTQMNDQAQTLLSASGLRFSTLGERRVSRASMNSNSSSARSPTTSSLSTSAGSGTTSPCPSQQECRASSARSVETVSARSDLSEADVSQKPKKEPKTVRSVDLGQQALLPGEVRSKSGSQSSRSATSEKSGSSTERTTHEM
;
A
#
# COMPACT_ATOMS: atom_id res chain seq x y z
N MET A 1 53.97 8.98 81.53
CA MET A 1 53.91 7.96 82.61
C MET A 1 52.93 6.86 82.19
N THR A 2 53.06 5.66 82.75
CA THR A 2 52.30 4.46 82.37
C THR A 2 50.95 4.36 83.09
N LEU A 3 49.89 3.95 82.39
CA LEU A 3 48.80 3.15 82.95
C LEU A 3 47.91 2.53 81.84
N ASN A 4 47.40 1.33 82.10
CA ASN A 4 46.32 0.65 81.39
C ASN A 4 46.42 0.48 79.85
N GLN A 5 47.43 -0.28 79.41
CA GLN A 5 47.04 -1.47 78.63
C GLN A 5 46.37 -2.45 79.61
N ARG A 6 45.06 -2.68 79.48
CA ARG A 6 44.38 -3.84 80.07
C ARG A 6 43.91 -4.74 78.92
N SER A 7 44.29 -6.00 78.98
CA SER A 7 43.98 -6.98 77.93
C SER A 7 42.47 -7.24 77.83
N PRO A 8 41.92 -7.43 76.61
CA PRO A 8 40.49 -7.68 76.42
C PRO A 8 40.01 -8.95 77.14
N ASN A 9 40.91 -9.90 77.42
CA ASN A 9 40.63 -11.10 78.22
C ASN A 9 39.97 -10.77 79.57
N PHE A 10 40.33 -9.66 80.22
CA PHE A 10 39.71 -9.25 81.49
C PHE A 10 38.23 -8.86 81.34
N PHE A 11 37.80 -8.42 80.14
CA PHE A 11 36.39 -8.16 79.83
C PHE A 11 35.63 -9.47 79.60
N TYR A 12 36.21 -10.41 78.84
CA TYR A 12 35.63 -11.74 78.62
C TYR A 12 35.56 -12.58 79.91
N GLU A 13 36.56 -12.50 80.78
CA GLU A 13 36.60 -13.23 82.05
C GLU A 13 35.51 -12.73 83.03
N VAL A 14 35.22 -11.43 83.03
CA VAL A 14 34.09 -10.85 83.79
C VAL A 14 32.74 -11.25 83.18
N LEU A 15 32.61 -11.30 81.85
CA LEU A 15 31.37 -11.75 81.18
C LEU A 15 31.09 -13.24 81.42
N ALA A 16 32.12 -14.09 81.39
CA ALA A 16 31.99 -15.52 81.66
C ALA A 16 31.54 -15.79 83.11
N GLN A 17 32.02 -15.01 84.08
CA GLN A 17 31.57 -15.08 85.47
C GLN A 17 30.08 -14.71 85.66
N LEU A 18 29.46 -14.01 84.70
CA LEU A 18 28.04 -13.64 84.70
C LEU A 18 27.12 -14.68 84.03
N ARG A 19 27.66 -15.80 83.53
CA ARG A 19 26.92 -16.91 82.86
C ARG A 19 26.05 -16.49 81.67
N TRP A 20 26.64 -15.93 80.63
CA TRP A 20 25.95 -15.65 79.35
C TRP A 20 26.50 -16.54 78.23
N ASP A 21 25.62 -17.31 77.57
CA ASP A 21 25.99 -18.28 76.52
C ASP A 21 26.18 -17.61 75.14
N GLU A 22 27.22 -18.02 74.41
CA GLU A 22 27.68 -17.40 73.16
C GLU A 22 26.69 -17.43 71.98
N SER A 23 25.62 -18.24 72.07
CA SER A 23 24.62 -18.41 70.99
C SER A 23 23.67 -17.22 70.84
N HIS A 24 23.58 -16.33 71.83
CA HIS A 24 22.70 -15.17 71.84
C HIS A 24 23.50 -13.87 71.94
N ALA A 25 23.44 -13.03 70.91
CA ALA A 25 24.18 -11.76 70.82
C ALA A 25 23.70 -10.66 71.80
N ILE A 26 22.87 -11.00 72.79
CA ILE A 26 22.31 -10.10 73.80
C ILE A 26 22.31 -10.84 75.14
N PRO A 27 22.83 -10.23 76.23
CA PRO A 27 22.64 -10.72 77.59
C PRO A 27 21.15 -10.91 77.93
N ILE A 28 20.71 -12.15 78.13
CA ILE A 28 19.30 -12.48 78.36
C ILE A 28 18.91 -12.11 79.80
N ALA A 29 18.29 -10.94 79.98
CA ALA A 29 17.88 -10.45 81.29
C ALA A 29 16.46 -10.88 81.74
N ASN A 30 15.48 -10.92 80.83
CA ASN A 30 14.06 -11.17 81.13
C ASN A 30 13.47 -12.30 80.27
N GLU A 31 12.56 -13.10 80.85
CA GLU A 31 11.73 -14.08 80.12
C GLU A 31 10.88 -13.45 79.02
N GLU A 32 10.44 -12.20 79.23
CA GLU A 32 9.70 -11.39 78.24
C GLU A 32 10.44 -11.30 76.89
N ASN A 33 11.78 -11.22 76.92
CA ASN A 33 12.59 -11.15 75.70
C ASN A 33 12.63 -12.50 74.96
N GLN A 34 12.57 -13.63 75.67
CA GLN A 34 12.44 -14.95 75.04
C GLN A 34 11.04 -15.14 74.44
N ALA A 35 10.00 -14.69 75.13
CA ALA A 35 8.63 -14.67 74.58
C ALA A 35 8.52 -13.79 73.32
N LEU A 36 9.21 -12.64 73.30
CA LEU A 36 9.31 -11.77 72.13
C LEU A 36 10.06 -12.45 70.96
N ILE A 37 11.13 -13.22 71.22
CA ILE A 37 11.85 -13.97 70.17
C ILE A 37 10.95 -15.06 69.56
N HIS A 38 10.26 -15.87 70.37
CA HIS A 38 9.30 -16.86 69.84
C HIS A 38 8.11 -16.21 69.11
N ARG A 39 7.69 -15.00 69.54
CA ARG A 39 6.71 -14.22 68.78
C ARG A 39 7.28 -13.72 67.45
N LEU A 40 8.57 -13.41 67.38
CA LEU A 40 9.29 -13.05 66.16
C LEU A 40 9.32 -14.22 65.16
N ASP A 41 9.66 -15.43 65.60
CA ASP A 41 9.57 -16.66 64.77
C ASP A 41 8.16 -16.87 64.20
N GLN A 42 7.14 -16.69 65.05
CA GLN A 42 5.74 -16.85 64.65
C GLN A 42 5.33 -15.79 63.63
N LEU A 43 5.76 -14.54 63.81
CA LEU A 43 5.57 -13.45 62.86
C LEU A 43 6.35 -13.70 61.54
N GLN A 44 7.54 -14.30 61.59
CA GLN A 44 8.32 -14.64 60.39
C GLN A 44 7.65 -15.75 59.56
N ARG A 45 7.01 -16.74 60.22
CA ARG A 45 6.18 -17.76 59.55
C ARG A 45 4.91 -17.15 58.93
N GLN A 46 4.25 -16.23 59.65
CA GLN A 46 3.10 -15.48 59.11
C GLN A 46 3.50 -14.56 57.95
N PHE A 47 4.69 -13.95 58.01
CA PHE A 47 5.26 -13.15 56.92
C PHE A 47 5.52 -14.01 55.68
N PHE A 48 6.06 -15.23 55.83
CA PHE A 48 6.26 -16.14 54.69
C PHE A 48 4.94 -16.54 54.03
N GLN A 49 3.91 -16.88 54.83
CA GLN A 49 2.56 -17.16 54.32
C GLN A 49 1.97 -15.94 53.58
N ARG A 50 2.06 -14.75 54.19
CA ARG A 50 1.63 -13.49 53.56
C ARG A 50 2.41 -13.16 52.28
N SER A 51 3.69 -13.52 52.20
CA SER A 51 4.48 -13.34 50.97
C SER A 51 3.95 -14.21 49.85
N ALA A 52 3.68 -15.50 50.12
CA ALA A 52 3.11 -16.41 49.13
C ALA A 52 1.73 -15.93 48.63
N GLU A 53 0.84 -15.51 49.54
CA GLU A 53 -0.44 -14.87 49.18
C GLU A 53 -0.25 -13.63 48.29
N VAL A 54 0.73 -12.79 48.63
CA VAL A 54 1.10 -11.59 47.86
C VAL A 54 1.72 -11.93 46.49
N ASP A 55 2.44 -13.05 46.37
CA ASP A 55 3.04 -13.49 45.10
C ASP A 55 1.99 -14.12 44.16
N ASP A 56 1.00 -14.83 44.70
CA ASP A 56 -0.20 -15.25 43.95
C ASP A 56 -1.03 -14.05 43.47
N GLU A 57 -1.24 -13.04 44.32
CA GLU A 57 -1.91 -11.80 43.90
C GLU A 57 -1.09 -11.00 42.89
N LYS A 58 0.25 -10.95 42.99
CA LYS A 58 1.10 -10.38 41.92
C LYS A 58 0.91 -11.13 40.60
N SER A 59 0.79 -12.45 40.62
CA SER A 59 0.54 -13.27 39.43
C SER A 59 -0.82 -12.94 38.79
N LYS A 60 -1.89 -12.88 39.59
CA LYS A 60 -3.23 -12.45 39.14
C LYS A 60 -3.21 -11.03 38.58
N VAL A 61 -2.58 -10.09 39.28
CA VAL A 61 -2.40 -8.69 38.83
C VAL A 61 -1.59 -8.62 37.53
N GLN A 62 -0.62 -9.50 37.31
CA GLN A 62 0.14 -9.56 36.06
C GLN A 62 -0.73 -10.09 34.91
N GLN A 63 -1.49 -11.16 35.11
CA GLN A 63 -2.47 -11.65 34.14
C GLN A 63 -3.53 -10.58 33.78
N LEU A 64 -4.03 -9.84 34.78
CA LEU A 64 -4.95 -8.72 34.57
C LEU A 64 -4.28 -7.55 33.83
N LYS A 65 -3.03 -7.20 34.13
CA LYS A 65 -2.26 -6.19 33.38
C LYS A 65 -2.11 -6.59 31.91
N ASP A 66 -1.82 -7.85 31.63
CA ASP A 66 -1.62 -8.34 30.27
C ASP A 66 -2.97 -8.46 29.52
N HIS A 67 -4.05 -8.85 30.19
CA HIS A 67 -5.41 -8.70 29.64
C HIS A 67 -5.75 -7.23 29.33
N ILE A 68 -5.39 -6.28 30.21
CA ILE A 68 -5.58 -4.84 29.99
C ILE A 68 -4.72 -4.33 28.82
N LYS A 69 -3.50 -4.85 28.60
CA LYS A 69 -2.71 -4.54 27.39
C LYS A 69 -3.44 -5.01 26.13
N ASN A 70 -3.96 -6.24 26.13
CA ASN A 70 -4.68 -6.79 24.98
C ASN A 70 -5.96 -5.99 24.70
N VAL A 71 -6.73 -5.63 25.74
CA VAL A 71 -7.91 -4.76 25.61
C VAL A 71 -7.54 -3.38 25.09
N LYS A 72 -6.41 -2.79 25.53
CA LYS A 72 -5.91 -1.52 24.98
C LYS A 72 -5.57 -1.64 23.51
N GLN A 73 -4.83 -2.68 23.12
CA GLN A 73 -4.51 -2.96 21.71
C GLN A 73 -5.78 -3.11 20.87
N GLU A 74 -6.82 -3.79 21.37
CA GLU A 74 -8.11 -3.85 20.66
C GLU A 74 -8.83 -2.51 20.61
N THR A 75 -8.80 -1.69 21.66
CA THR A 75 -9.36 -0.33 21.59
C THR A 75 -8.56 0.59 20.65
N ASP A 76 -7.24 0.42 20.54
CA ASP A 76 -6.38 1.16 19.62
C ASP A 76 -6.62 0.70 18.16
N ASN A 77 -6.78 -0.60 17.92
CA ASN A 77 -7.21 -1.19 16.65
C ASN A 77 -8.58 -0.64 16.22
N ILE A 78 -9.56 -0.67 17.13
CA ILE A 78 -10.91 -0.13 16.89
C ILE A 78 -10.86 1.39 16.65
N CYS A 79 -10.04 2.13 17.41
CA CYS A 79 -9.85 3.57 17.20
C CYS A 79 -9.26 3.86 15.82
N SER A 80 -8.24 3.10 15.40
CA SER A 80 -7.66 3.19 14.05
C SER A 80 -8.69 2.87 12.95
N ILE A 81 -9.52 1.83 13.12
CA ILE A 81 -10.62 1.52 12.20
C ILE A 81 -11.66 2.66 12.15
N CYS A 82 -11.98 3.27 13.29
CA CYS A 82 -12.87 4.43 13.37
C CYS A 82 -12.27 5.67 12.71
N GLN A 83 -10.97 5.94 12.88
CA GLN A 83 -10.25 7.02 12.19
C GLN A 83 -10.23 6.79 10.67
N MET A 84 -9.96 5.56 10.21
CA MET A 84 -10.02 5.21 8.80
C MET A 84 -11.43 5.34 8.22
N ARG A 85 -12.48 5.02 8.97
CA ARG A 85 -13.87 5.32 8.59
C ARG A 85 -14.17 6.82 8.55
N GLY A 86 -13.63 7.60 9.48
CA GLY A 86 -13.69 9.07 9.46
C GLY A 86 -13.07 9.64 8.18
N ASN A 87 -11.83 9.23 7.88
CA ASN A 87 -11.13 9.60 6.65
C ASN A 87 -11.92 9.23 5.39
N VAL A 88 -12.56 8.06 5.35
CA VAL A 88 -13.45 7.66 4.24
C VAL A 88 -14.66 8.61 4.13
N ILE A 89 -15.36 8.90 5.23
CA ILE A 89 -16.48 9.85 5.26
C ILE A 89 -16.04 11.25 4.83
N ASP A 90 -14.84 11.70 5.21
CA ASP A 90 -14.30 12.99 4.75
C ASP A 90 -14.01 12.98 3.24
N THR A 91 -13.50 11.87 2.69
CA THR A 91 -13.33 11.74 1.23
C THR A 91 -14.67 11.63 0.48
N GLU A 92 -15.68 10.94 1.02
CA GLU A 92 -17.03 10.85 0.46
C GLU A 92 -17.73 12.21 0.47
N THR A 93 -17.67 12.95 1.59
CA THR A 93 -18.24 14.30 1.67
C THR A 93 -17.48 15.32 0.81
N HIS A 94 -16.17 15.15 0.61
CA HIS A 94 -15.40 15.93 -0.38
C HIS A 94 -15.85 15.63 -1.82
N GLN A 95 -15.99 14.36 -2.19
CA GLN A 95 -16.49 13.94 -3.51
C GLN A 95 -17.92 14.47 -3.74
N LEU A 96 -18.80 14.39 -2.74
CA LEU A 96 -20.15 14.92 -2.79
C LEU A 96 -20.16 16.43 -3.00
N LYS A 97 -19.39 17.20 -2.23
CA LYS A 97 -19.23 18.66 -2.42
C LYS A 97 -18.71 19.01 -3.82
N THR A 98 -17.80 18.20 -4.35
CA THR A 98 -17.26 18.39 -5.72
C THR A 98 -18.36 18.16 -6.76
N ALA A 99 -19.14 17.09 -6.62
CA ALA A 99 -20.28 16.78 -7.49
C ALA A 99 -21.40 17.84 -7.39
N GLU A 100 -21.65 18.41 -6.19
CA GLU A 100 -22.59 19.53 -6.03
C GLU A 100 -22.11 20.79 -6.73
N GLN A 101 -20.80 21.12 -6.63
CA GLN A 101 -20.21 22.26 -7.35
C GLN A 101 -20.25 22.08 -8.87
N GLU A 102 -19.97 20.87 -9.38
CA GLU A 102 -20.12 20.57 -10.80
C GLU A 102 -21.59 20.62 -11.24
N GLN A 103 -22.52 20.08 -10.46
CA GLN A 103 -23.95 20.17 -10.72
C GLN A 103 -24.43 21.62 -10.79
N ASP A 104 -23.99 22.49 -9.87
CA ASP A 104 -24.38 23.90 -9.89
C ASP A 104 -23.66 24.72 -10.97
N ARG A 105 -22.42 24.37 -11.34
CA ARG A 105 -21.76 24.89 -12.55
C ARG A 105 -22.55 24.51 -13.82
N LEU A 106 -22.97 23.25 -13.94
CA LEU A 106 -23.80 22.78 -15.05
C LEU A 106 -25.17 23.48 -15.06
N ARG A 107 -25.82 23.66 -13.90
CA ARG A 107 -27.06 24.45 -13.78
C ARG A 107 -26.87 25.92 -14.13
N GLN A 108 -25.71 26.51 -13.88
CA GLN A 108 -25.38 27.87 -14.32
C GLN A 108 -25.21 27.94 -15.85
N GLU A 109 -24.50 26.97 -16.45
CA GLU A 109 -24.31 26.94 -17.91
C GLU A 109 -25.60 26.59 -18.66
N ILE A 110 -26.43 25.69 -18.14
CA ILE A 110 -27.80 25.45 -18.68
C ILE A 110 -28.63 26.74 -18.63
N ARG A 111 -28.53 27.55 -17.57
CA ARG A 111 -29.18 28.87 -17.49
C ARG A 111 -28.58 29.86 -18.50
N ARG A 112 -27.26 29.84 -18.74
CA ARG A 112 -26.57 30.67 -19.75
C ARG A 112 -27.02 30.30 -21.18
N ILE A 113 -27.00 29.02 -21.52
CA ILE A 113 -27.45 28.46 -22.80
C ILE A 113 -28.94 28.75 -23.01
N SER A 114 -29.78 28.66 -21.97
CA SER A 114 -31.21 28.98 -22.08
C SER A 114 -31.43 30.45 -22.44
N LYS A 115 -30.76 31.39 -21.75
CA LYS A 115 -30.79 32.82 -22.11
C LYS A 115 -30.25 33.10 -23.51
N LEU A 116 -29.21 32.39 -23.95
CA LEU A 116 -28.71 32.50 -25.33
C LEU A 116 -29.73 31.98 -26.35
N ARG A 117 -30.44 30.88 -26.07
CA ARG A 117 -31.55 30.37 -26.89
C ARG A 117 -32.77 31.30 -26.89
N GLU A 118 -33.00 32.07 -25.84
CA GLU A 118 -34.03 33.12 -25.79
C GLU A 118 -33.61 34.31 -26.65
N ASN A 119 -32.42 34.88 -26.42
CA ASN A 119 -31.85 35.95 -27.24
C ASN A 119 -31.76 35.60 -28.73
N ILE A 120 -31.53 34.33 -29.08
CA ILE A 120 -31.55 33.86 -30.48
C ILE A 120 -33.00 33.82 -31.02
N ARG A 121 -33.97 33.28 -30.27
CA ARG A 121 -35.39 33.24 -30.69
C ARG A 121 -36.00 34.64 -30.84
N GLU A 122 -35.61 35.58 -29.96
CA GLU A 122 -35.99 36.99 -30.10
C GLU A 122 -35.38 37.61 -31.37
N LYS A 123 -34.11 37.32 -31.66
CA LYS A 123 -33.44 37.79 -32.88
C LYS A 123 -34.00 37.16 -34.16
N THR A 124 -34.33 35.86 -34.18
CA THR A 124 -34.98 35.25 -35.34
C THR A 124 -36.38 35.83 -35.52
N SER A 125 -37.18 35.95 -34.46
CA SER A 125 -38.51 36.58 -34.56
C SER A 125 -38.42 38.06 -35.01
N HIS A 126 -37.44 38.82 -34.54
CA HIS A 126 -37.21 40.19 -35.03
C HIS A 126 -36.82 40.21 -36.52
N LEU A 127 -35.93 39.31 -36.96
CA LEU A 127 -35.53 39.20 -38.36
C LEU A 127 -36.65 38.68 -39.26
N GLU A 128 -37.50 37.78 -38.78
CA GLU A 128 -38.71 37.31 -39.47
C GLU A 128 -39.73 38.44 -39.63
N ASN A 129 -39.98 39.21 -38.57
CA ASN A 129 -40.84 40.40 -38.62
C ASN A 129 -40.26 41.48 -39.56
N LEU A 130 -38.95 41.72 -39.52
CA LEU A 130 -38.28 42.67 -40.41
C LEU A 130 -38.28 42.18 -41.86
N ALA A 131 -38.08 40.88 -42.11
CA ALA A 131 -38.19 40.29 -43.44
C ALA A 131 -39.64 40.37 -43.97
N PHE A 132 -40.65 40.18 -43.12
CA PHE A 132 -42.05 40.38 -43.48
C PHE A 132 -42.37 41.86 -43.78
N GLN A 133 -41.82 42.79 -43.00
CA GLN A 133 -41.92 44.23 -43.28
C GLN A 133 -41.24 44.58 -44.61
N LYS A 134 -40.00 44.15 -44.83
CA LYS A 134 -39.26 44.40 -46.09
C LYS A 134 -39.86 43.68 -47.30
N ARG A 135 -40.52 42.54 -47.12
CA ARG A 135 -41.31 41.88 -48.18
C ARG A 135 -42.57 42.69 -48.52
N ASN A 136 -43.27 43.24 -47.52
CA ASN A 136 -44.42 44.13 -47.76
C ASN A 136 -43.99 45.49 -48.35
N GLU A 137 -42.85 46.05 -47.94
CA GLU A 137 -42.26 47.23 -48.58
C GLU A 137 -41.88 46.94 -50.03
N LEU A 138 -41.19 45.82 -50.31
CA LEU A 138 -40.88 45.40 -51.68
C LEU A 138 -42.15 45.22 -52.52
N GLN A 139 -43.20 44.59 -51.98
CA GLN A 139 -44.47 44.42 -52.70
C GLN A 139 -45.16 45.75 -52.99
N LYS A 140 -45.08 46.72 -52.06
CA LYS A 140 -45.54 48.10 -52.31
C LYS A 140 -44.69 48.80 -53.36
N VAL A 141 -43.36 48.70 -53.27
CA VAL A 141 -42.42 49.29 -54.22
C VAL A 141 -42.59 48.70 -55.62
N THR A 142 -42.80 47.39 -55.79
CA THR A 142 -43.08 46.81 -57.11
C THR A 142 -44.42 47.26 -57.68
N SER A 143 -45.47 47.40 -56.85
CA SER A 143 -46.74 47.99 -57.31
C SER A 143 -46.61 49.47 -57.69
N ALA A 144 -45.82 50.25 -56.94
CA ALA A 144 -45.53 51.64 -57.25
C ALA A 144 -44.59 51.79 -58.46
N GLN A 145 -43.68 50.84 -58.69
CA GLN A 145 -42.77 50.86 -59.83
C GLN A 145 -43.48 50.48 -61.14
N GLY A 146 -44.54 49.67 -61.09
CA GLY A 146 -45.48 49.52 -62.22
C GLY A 146 -46.06 50.87 -62.64
N ALA A 147 -46.75 51.54 -61.72
CA ALA A 147 -47.34 52.87 -61.96
C ALA A 147 -46.31 53.94 -62.34
N ASN A 148 -45.12 53.92 -61.74
CA ASN A 148 -44.05 54.88 -62.05
C ASN A 148 -43.44 54.62 -63.43
N ASN A 149 -43.34 53.38 -63.92
CA ASN A 149 -42.86 53.11 -65.28
C ASN A 149 -43.84 53.65 -66.34
N GLU A 150 -45.15 53.50 -66.10
CA GLU A 150 -46.21 54.08 -66.94
C GLU A 150 -46.13 55.63 -66.93
N ALA A 151 -45.91 56.23 -65.76
CA ALA A 151 -45.73 57.69 -65.63
C ALA A 151 -44.43 58.21 -66.26
N LEU A 152 -43.31 57.49 -66.12
CA LEU A 152 -41.99 57.91 -66.63
C LEU A 152 -42.00 58.02 -68.16
N SER A 153 -42.66 57.08 -68.83
CA SER A 153 -42.83 57.08 -70.29
C SER A 153 -43.55 58.35 -70.81
N ALA A 154 -44.45 58.94 -69.99
CA ALA A 154 -45.14 60.20 -70.30
C ALA A 154 -44.34 61.46 -69.91
N TRP A 155 -43.35 61.36 -69.02
CA TRP A 155 -42.53 62.48 -68.56
C TRP A 155 -41.26 62.72 -69.39
N ILE A 156 -40.69 61.67 -69.98
CA ILE A 156 -39.50 61.77 -70.85
C ILE A 156 -39.73 62.74 -72.03
N GLN A 157 -40.97 62.85 -72.53
CA GLN A 157 -41.36 63.80 -73.59
C GLN A 157 -41.33 65.30 -73.21
N LYS A 158 -41.03 65.67 -71.95
CA LYS A 158 -41.22 67.06 -71.46
C LYS A 158 -40.00 67.74 -70.84
N LEU A 159 -38.86 67.05 -70.72
CA LEU A 159 -37.68 67.56 -69.98
C LEU A 159 -36.44 67.83 -70.84
N GLU A 160 -36.58 68.00 -72.16
CA GLU A 160 -35.50 68.49 -73.04
C GLU A 160 -35.20 70.01 -72.87
N ALA A 161 -35.93 70.71 -71.99
CA ALA A 161 -36.03 72.17 -71.95
C ALA A 161 -35.12 72.89 -70.91
N ARG A 162 -33.87 72.41 -70.74
CA ARG A 162 -32.65 73.21 -70.46
C ARG A 162 -32.55 74.17 -69.23
N ASN A 163 -33.53 74.31 -68.35
CA ASN A 163 -33.41 75.23 -67.20
C ASN A 163 -32.87 74.55 -65.92
N ASP A 164 -32.48 73.28 -65.99
CA ASP A 164 -31.89 72.54 -64.88
C ASP A 164 -30.37 72.77 -64.73
N ASP A 165 -29.62 73.01 -65.81
CA ASP A 165 -28.14 72.94 -65.82
C ASP A 165 -27.41 73.87 -64.84
N MET A 166 -28.00 75.04 -64.52
CA MET A 166 -27.44 75.96 -63.52
C MET A 166 -27.78 75.55 -62.07
N LYS A 167 -28.94 74.92 -61.85
CA LYS A 167 -29.39 74.44 -60.54
C LYS A 167 -28.86 73.03 -60.25
N SER A 168 -28.56 72.24 -61.27
CA SER A 168 -27.95 70.93 -61.16
C SER A 168 -26.52 71.08 -60.61
N LEU A 169 -25.70 72.01 -61.10
CA LEU A 169 -24.34 72.24 -60.58
C LEU A 169 -24.27 72.47 -59.05
N GLN A 170 -25.12 73.34 -58.49
CA GLN A 170 -25.15 73.55 -57.02
C GLN A 170 -25.84 72.42 -56.24
N LYS A 171 -26.73 71.64 -56.89
CA LYS A 171 -27.26 70.39 -56.30
C LYS A 171 -26.18 69.33 -56.28
N PHE A 172 -25.53 69.03 -57.40
CA PHE A 172 -24.45 68.06 -57.54
C PHE A 172 -23.34 68.29 -56.52
N ILE A 173 -22.86 69.52 -56.31
CA ILE A 173 -21.86 69.76 -55.24
C ILE A 173 -22.37 69.30 -53.86
N LYS A 174 -23.64 69.53 -53.51
CA LYS A 174 -24.21 69.12 -52.20
C LYS A 174 -24.62 67.66 -52.14
N GLU A 175 -25.09 67.10 -53.23
CA GLU A 175 -25.43 65.69 -53.39
C GLU A 175 -24.18 64.83 -53.44
N ASP A 176 -23.09 65.31 -54.04
CA ASP A 176 -21.81 64.61 -54.08
C ASP A 176 -21.15 64.71 -52.71
N ASP A 177 -21.26 65.85 -52.04
CA ASP A 177 -20.84 66.02 -50.65
C ASP A 177 -21.70 65.20 -49.65
N SER A 178 -22.95 64.84 -49.98
CA SER A 178 -23.75 63.86 -49.22
C SER A 178 -23.41 62.42 -49.61
N LYS A 179 -23.30 62.08 -50.90
CA LYS A 179 -22.83 60.78 -51.41
C LYS A 179 -21.45 60.43 -50.88
N LEU A 180 -20.52 61.38 -50.73
CA LEU A 180 -19.18 61.14 -50.19
C LEU A 180 -19.25 60.81 -48.69
N LYS A 181 -20.18 61.45 -47.94
CA LYS A 181 -20.45 61.11 -46.53
C LYS A 181 -21.15 59.76 -46.40
N GLU A 182 -22.12 59.46 -47.27
CA GLU A 182 -22.81 58.17 -47.36
C GLU A 182 -21.83 57.04 -47.72
N LEU A 183 -21.04 57.20 -48.78
CA LEU A 183 -20.00 56.25 -49.20
C LEU A 183 -18.89 56.09 -48.17
N ASN A 184 -18.53 57.14 -47.41
CA ASN A 184 -17.59 57.01 -46.30
C ASN A 184 -18.21 56.24 -45.12
N LEU A 185 -19.47 56.51 -44.76
CA LEU A 185 -20.18 55.73 -43.74
C LEU A 185 -20.42 54.28 -44.19
N GLU A 186 -20.68 54.05 -45.47
CA GLU A 186 -20.74 52.70 -46.06
C GLU A 186 -19.36 52.04 -46.07
N LEU A 187 -18.27 52.76 -46.35
CA LEU A 187 -16.90 52.23 -46.23
C LEU A 187 -16.55 51.91 -44.78
N GLU A 188 -16.85 52.76 -43.81
CA GLU A 188 -16.67 52.48 -42.38
C GLU A 188 -17.53 51.29 -41.93
N HIS A 189 -18.77 51.19 -42.41
CA HIS A 189 -19.67 50.09 -42.10
C HIS A 189 -19.24 48.77 -42.77
N LEU A 190 -18.76 48.81 -44.02
CA LEU A 190 -18.26 47.66 -44.77
C LEU A 190 -16.88 47.21 -44.29
N THR A 191 -16.00 48.14 -43.88
CA THR A 191 -14.72 47.80 -43.22
C THR A 191 -14.96 47.25 -41.82
N SER A 192 -15.89 47.80 -41.04
CA SER A 192 -16.32 47.22 -39.76
C SER A 192 -16.92 45.81 -39.94
N LYS A 193 -17.83 45.64 -40.91
CA LYS A 193 -18.36 44.32 -41.32
C LYS A 193 -17.26 43.37 -41.78
N ARG A 194 -16.25 43.84 -42.52
CA ARG A 194 -15.09 43.06 -42.98
C ARG A 194 -14.22 42.64 -41.80
N LEU A 195 -13.96 43.53 -40.83
CA LEU A 195 -13.21 43.24 -39.62
C LEU A 195 -13.98 42.26 -38.72
N GLU A 196 -15.29 42.45 -38.53
CA GLU A 196 -16.16 41.47 -37.86
C GLU A 196 -16.12 40.10 -38.56
N LYS A 197 -16.26 40.06 -39.88
CA LYS A 197 -16.26 38.82 -40.67
C LYS A 197 -14.89 38.15 -40.65
N LYS A 198 -13.80 38.91 -40.69
CA LYS A 198 -12.43 38.41 -40.50
C LYS A 198 -12.27 37.84 -39.10
N ALA A 199 -12.59 38.59 -38.04
CA ALA A 199 -12.52 38.09 -36.66
C ALA A 199 -13.40 36.85 -36.45
N LYS A 200 -14.58 36.76 -37.09
CA LYS A 200 -15.43 35.56 -37.06
C LYS A 200 -14.82 34.40 -37.83
N LEU A 201 -14.13 34.63 -38.95
CA LEU A 201 -13.40 33.62 -39.70
C LEU A 201 -12.15 33.15 -38.94
N ASP A 202 -11.34 34.07 -38.40
CA ASP A 202 -10.18 33.78 -37.56
C ASP A 202 -10.61 32.93 -36.33
N ASN A 203 -11.72 33.28 -35.67
CA ASN A 203 -12.31 32.51 -34.56
C ASN A 203 -12.94 31.15 -34.97
N LEU A 204 -13.26 30.94 -36.24
CA LEU A 204 -13.71 29.64 -36.76
C LEU A 204 -12.52 28.79 -37.21
N TYR A 205 -11.47 29.43 -37.73
CA TYR A 205 -10.23 28.78 -38.14
C TYR A 205 -9.45 28.26 -36.92
N THR A 206 -9.32 29.06 -35.85
CA THR A 206 -8.78 28.57 -34.57
C THR A 206 -9.58 27.39 -34.05
N LYS A 207 -10.92 27.49 -33.99
CA LYS A 207 -11.78 26.36 -33.58
C LYS A 207 -11.65 25.12 -34.48
N SER A 208 -11.39 25.30 -35.77
CA SER A 208 -11.12 24.19 -36.69
C SER A 208 -9.78 23.51 -36.39
N ILE A 209 -8.74 24.29 -36.07
CA ILE A 209 -7.44 23.76 -35.62
C ILE A 209 -7.58 23.06 -34.27
N GLU A 210 -8.29 23.66 -33.32
CA GLU A 210 -8.54 23.12 -31.98
C GLU A 210 -9.27 21.77 -32.06
N ASN A 211 -10.35 21.69 -32.85
CA ASN A 211 -11.06 20.45 -33.10
C ASN A 211 -10.17 19.42 -33.81
N GLN A 212 -9.29 19.82 -34.74
CA GLN A 212 -8.36 18.92 -35.40
C GLN A 212 -7.28 18.40 -34.45
N VAL A 213 -6.77 19.24 -33.54
CA VAL A 213 -5.81 18.84 -32.50
C VAL A 213 -6.47 17.86 -31.52
N ALA A 214 -7.68 18.13 -31.06
CA ALA A 214 -8.45 17.22 -30.22
C ALA A 214 -8.75 15.89 -30.94
N LEU A 215 -9.10 15.91 -32.23
CA LEU A 215 -9.36 14.70 -33.02
C LEU A 215 -8.07 13.90 -33.29
N ASN A 216 -6.94 14.56 -33.53
CA ASN A 216 -5.62 13.91 -33.62
C ASN A 216 -5.22 13.27 -32.28
N ARG A 217 -5.47 13.96 -31.17
CA ARG A 217 -5.26 13.47 -29.81
C ARG A 217 -6.11 12.23 -29.51
N PHE A 218 -7.41 12.26 -29.82
CA PHE A 218 -8.26 11.06 -29.71
C PHE A 218 -7.75 9.92 -30.59
N GLY A 219 -7.24 10.20 -31.80
CA GLY A 219 -6.60 9.20 -32.65
C GLY A 219 -5.38 8.55 -31.99
N GLN A 220 -4.55 9.34 -31.29
CA GLN A 220 -3.42 8.84 -30.51
C GLN A 220 -3.88 8.03 -29.28
N GLU A 221 -4.84 8.53 -28.51
CA GLU A 221 -5.40 7.85 -27.32
C GLU A 221 -6.05 6.50 -27.71
N ILE A 222 -6.78 6.45 -28.83
CA ILE A 222 -7.33 5.21 -29.41
C ILE A 222 -6.19 4.25 -29.83
N SER A 223 -5.14 4.76 -30.48
CA SER A 223 -3.98 3.95 -30.89
C SER A 223 -3.25 3.33 -29.69
N MET A 224 -3.02 4.12 -28.62
CA MET A 224 -2.45 3.64 -27.36
C MET A 224 -3.34 2.56 -26.72
N ALA A 225 -4.66 2.79 -26.63
CA ALA A 225 -5.60 1.82 -26.09
C ALA A 225 -5.63 0.50 -26.89
N TYR A 226 -5.42 0.54 -28.22
CA TYR A 226 -5.25 -0.68 -29.03
C TYR A 226 -3.91 -1.39 -28.74
N VAL A 227 -2.82 -0.66 -28.53
CA VAL A 227 -1.51 -1.22 -28.14
C VAL A 227 -1.58 -1.85 -26.74
N GLU A 228 -2.17 -1.17 -25.77
CA GLU A 228 -2.42 -1.67 -24.41
C GLU A 228 -3.29 -2.93 -24.44
N ARG A 229 -4.41 -2.91 -25.19
CA ARG A 229 -5.25 -4.09 -25.41
C ARG A 229 -4.44 -5.25 -26.03
N GLY A 230 -3.54 -4.97 -26.97
CA GLY A 230 -2.64 -5.97 -27.55
C GLY A 230 -1.67 -6.58 -26.53
N GLN A 231 -1.07 -5.75 -25.67
CA GLN A 231 -0.20 -6.21 -24.59
C GLN A 231 -0.98 -7.06 -23.57
N VAL A 232 -2.17 -6.61 -23.16
CA VAL A 232 -3.05 -7.35 -22.25
C VAL A 232 -3.47 -8.68 -22.86
N LEU A 233 -3.85 -8.73 -24.15
CA LEU A 233 -4.16 -9.98 -24.84
C LEU A 233 -2.97 -10.95 -24.87
N ALA A 234 -1.77 -10.48 -25.20
CA ALA A 234 -0.56 -11.30 -25.17
C ALA A 234 -0.23 -11.83 -23.75
N GLN A 235 -0.47 -11.02 -22.70
CA GLN A 235 -0.36 -11.48 -21.32
C GLN A 235 -1.39 -12.57 -20.99
N TRP A 236 -2.66 -12.40 -21.37
CA TRP A 236 -3.69 -13.43 -21.20
C TRP A 236 -3.37 -14.72 -21.97
N GLU A 237 -2.87 -14.62 -23.21
CA GLU A 237 -2.41 -15.76 -24.01
C GLU A 237 -1.25 -16.49 -23.31
N SER A 238 -0.27 -15.77 -22.75
CA SER A 238 0.82 -16.38 -21.96
C SER A 238 0.34 -17.09 -20.70
N VAL A 239 -0.69 -16.56 -20.04
CA VAL A 239 -1.30 -17.17 -18.83
C VAL A 239 -2.11 -18.41 -19.21
N VAL A 240 -2.86 -18.38 -20.32
CA VAL A 240 -3.59 -19.55 -20.85
C VAL A 240 -2.62 -20.63 -21.35
N ALA A 241 -1.50 -20.25 -21.98
CA ALA A 241 -0.45 -21.19 -22.38
C ALA A 241 0.20 -21.86 -21.16
N ARG A 242 0.51 -21.09 -20.11
CA ARG A 242 1.06 -21.60 -18.84
C ARG A 242 0.06 -22.52 -18.12
N MET A 243 -1.21 -22.15 -18.06
CA MET A 243 -2.26 -23.01 -17.52
C MET A 243 -2.38 -24.31 -18.30
N ARG A 244 -2.39 -24.26 -19.64
CA ARG A 244 -2.38 -25.47 -20.50
C ARG A 244 -1.09 -26.30 -20.41
N GLN A 245 0.01 -25.74 -19.90
CA GLN A 245 1.20 -26.53 -19.53
C GLN A 245 0.96 -27.22 -18.20
N GLN A 246 0.52 -26.49 -17.16
CA GLN A 246 0.17 -27.07 -15.86
C GLN A 246 -0.91 -28.15 -15.96
N ASP A 247 -1.93 -27.98 -16.81
CA ASP A 247 -2.97 -28.98 -17.09
C ASP A 247 -2.43 -30.24 -17.79
N ARG A 248 -1.26 -30.18 -18.42
CA ARG A 248 -0.54 -31.35 -18.97
C ARG A 248 0.40 -31.93 -17.93
N ASP A 249 1.18 -31.11 -17.25
CA ASP A 249 2.07 -31.54 -16.15
C ASP A 249 1.28 -32.30 -15.07
N ILE A 250 0.08 -31.82 -14.71
CA ILE A 250 -0.85 -32.51 -13.79
C ILE A 250 -1.33 -33.85 -14.35
N ARG A 251 -1.62 -33.94 -15.66
CA ARG A 251 -2.03 -35.20 -16.31
C ARG A 251 -0.91 -36.23 -16.27
N ASN A 252 0.29 -35.85 -16.71
CA ASN A 252 1.48 -36.70 -16.65
C ASN A 252 1.76 -37.16 -15.21
N LEU A 253 1.62 -36.27 -14.21
CA LEU A 253 1.75 -36.62 -12.79
C LEU A 253 0.66 -37.60 -12.32
N THR A 254 -0.60 -37.46 -12.77
CA THR A 254 -1.66 -38.43 -12.46
C THR A 254 -1.45 -39.78 -13.15
N GLU A 255 -0.89 -39.79 -14.36
CA GLU A 255 -0.52 -41.01 -15.09
C GLU A 255 0.62 -41.73 -14.34
N MET A 256 1.70 -41.03 -13.99
CA MET A 256 2.78 -41.56 -13.13
C MET A 256 2.27 -42.07 -11.78
N VAL A 257 1.34 -41.39 -11.12
CA VAL A 257 0.74 -41.84 -9.85
C VAL A 257 -0.10 -43.11 -10.06
N ASN A 258 -0.77 -43.25 -11.19
CA ASN A 258 -1.54 -44.46 -11.52
C ASN A 258 -0.61 -45.63 -11.89
N GLU A 259 0.48 -45.40 -12.63
CA GLU A 259 1.53 -46.41 -12.85
C GLU A 259 2.18 -46.88 -11.55
N CYS A 260 2.52 -45.96 -10.65
CA CYS A 260 3.08 -46.31 -9.33
C CYS A 260 2.07 -47.08 -8.47
N ARG A 261 0.77 -46.84 -8.64
CA ARG A 261 -0.29 -47.63 -7.98
C ARG A 261 -0.43 -49.02 -8.58
N LEU A 262 -0.38 -49.16 -9.91
CA LEU A 262 -0.40 -50.46 -10.58
C LEU A 262 0.80 -51.31 -10.16
N LYS A 263 2.01 -50.75 -10.19
CA LYS A 263 3.24 -51.39 -9.69
C LYS A 263 3.17 -51.73 -8.20
N LEU A 264 2.44 -50.94 -7.39
CA LEU A 264 2.19 -51.27 -5.99
C LEU A 264 1.21 -52.45 -5.86
N THR A 265 0.10 -52.48 -6.60
CA THR A 265 -0.85 -53.60 -6.56
C THR A 265 -0.25 -54.88 -7.10
N GLU A 266 0.53 -54.84 -8.19
CA GLU A 266 1.28 -55.98 -8.72
C GLU A 266 2.28 -56.53 -7.68
N ALA A 267 2.96 -55.63 -6.96
CA ALA A 267 3.87 -56.01 -5.87
C ALA A 267 3.12 -56.57 -4.65
N GLU A 268 1.95 -56.01 -4.29
CA GLU A 268 1.10 -56.50 -3.20
C GLU A 268 0.51 -57.88 -3.52
N GLU A 269 -0.01 -58.09 -4.73
CA GLU A 269 -0.49 -59.38 -5.24
C GLU A 269 0.64 -60.41 -5.22
N SER A 270 1.80 -60.08 -5.81
CA SER A 270 2.96 -60.98 -5.82
C SER A 270 3.55 -61.22 -4.43
N ASN A 271 3.27 -60.38 -3.43
CA ASN A 271 3.64 -60.61 -2.03
C ASN A 271 2.58 -61.45 -1.28
N GLN A 272 1.30 -61.34 -1.65
CA GLN A 272 0.23 -62.25 -1.19
C GLN A 272 0.42 -63.66 -1.74
N GLU A 273 0.82 -63.81 -3.01
CA GLU A 273 1.21 -65.10 -3.60
C GLU A 273 2.38 -65.73 -2.86
N LYS A 274 3.47 -64.97 -2.65
CA LYS A 274 4.64 -65.43 -1.88
C LYS A 274 4.29 -65.77 -0.44
N GLY A 275 3.40 -65.00 0.21
CA GLY A 275 2.89 -65.28 1.55
C GLY A 275 2.05 -66.56 1.60
N SER A 276 1.19 -66.77 0.61
CA SER A 276 0.35 -67.98 0.48
C SER A 276 1.21 -69.22 0.22
N PHE A 277 2.19 -69.13 -0.68
CA PHE A 277 3.17 -70.18 -0.93
C PHE A 277 4.03 -70.48 0.30
N LEU A 278 4.49 -69.46 1.04
CA LEU A 278 5.19 -69.64 2.30
C LEU A 278 4.31 -70.37 3.33
N GLN A 279 3.02 -70.02 3.42
CA GLN A 279 2.07 -70.67 4.33
C GLN A 279 1.79 -72.13 3.91
N GLU A 280 1.71 -72.41 2.61
CA GLU A 280 1.57 -73.78 2.08
C GLU A 280 2.83 -74.61 2.34
N GLN A 281 4.02 -74.05 2.15
CA GLN A 281 5.30 -74.69 2.51
C GLN A 281 5.45 -74.90 4.02
N GLN A 282 4.95 -73.98 4.86
CA GLN A 282 4.88 -74.18 6.31
C GLN A 282 3.91 -75.31 6.67
N GLN A 283 2.75 -75.41 6.04
CA GLN A 283 1.84 -76.53 6.26
C GLN A 283 2.42 -77.86 5.76
N SER A 284 3.06 -77.87 4.60
CA SER A 284 3.75 -79.04 4.04
C SER A 284 4.89 -79.52 4.95
N THR A 285 5.72 -78.61 5.47
CA THR A 285 6.78 -78.96 6.43
C THR A 285 6.24 -79.40 7.79
N ILE A 286 5.12 -78.83 8.28
CA ILE A 286 4.42 -79.33 9.49
C ILE A 286 3.83 -80.72 9.25
N GLN A 287 3.28 -81.02 8.06
CA GLN A 287 2.79 -82.35 7.70
C GLN A 287 3.95 -83.35 7.60
N ALA A 288 5.08 -82.97 6.99
CA ALA A 288 6.29 -83.78 6.93
C ALA A 288 6.90 -84.03 8.32
N GLN A 289 6.87 -83.05 9.22
CA GLN A 289 7.25 -83.22 10.63
C GLN A 289 6.35 -84.23 11.33
N ARG A 290 5.02 -84.09 11.24
CA ARG A 290 4.06 -85.06 11.82
C ARG A 290 4.29 -86.48 11.28
N HIS A 291 4.49 -86.63 9.97
CA HIS A 291 4.79 -87.93 9.36
C HIS A 291 6.15 -88.48 9.82
N SER A 292 7.15 -87.62 10.03
CA SER A 292 8.44 -87.99 10.65
C SER A 292 8.27 -88.41 12.11
N ASP A 293 7.39 -87.77 12.88
CA ASP A 293 7.08 -88.14 14.26
C ASP A 293 6.28 -89.45 14.32
N GLU A 294 5.36 -89.71 13.39
CA GLU A 294 4.65 -90.98 13.24
C GLU A 294 5.62 -92.13 12.88
N ILE A 295 6.59 -91.87 11.99
CA ILE A 295 7.70 -92.79 11.71
C ILE A 295 8.59 -92.98 12.96
N ALA A 296 8.94 -91.93 13.68
CA ALA A 296 9.74 -92.04 14.91
C ALA A 296 9.00 -92.85 16.00
N ASN A 297 7.68 -92.68 16.13
CA ASN A 297 6.83 -93.43 17.06
C ASN A 297 6.67 -94.90 16.65
N THR A 298 6.59 -95.22 15.36
CA THR A 298 6.55 -96.63 14.88
C THR A 298 7.91 -97.31 14.97
N ILE A 299 9.02 -96.59 14.75
CA ILE A 299 10.38 -97.04 15.08
C ILE A 299 10.51 -97.26 16.61
N GLY A 300 9.90 -96.40 17.43
CA GLY A 300 9.84 -96.58 18.88
C GLY A 300 9.13 -97.87 19.30
N LYS A 301 7.93 -98.12 18.76
CA LYS A 301 7.16 -99.36 19.00
C LYS A 301 7.93 -100.61 18.57
N THR A 302 8.44 -100.64 17.33
CA THR A 302 9.18 -101.80 16.82
C THR A 302 10.49 -102.05 17.57
N ARG A 303 11.14 -101.02 18.14
CA ARG A 303 12.28 -101.21 19.06
C ARG A 303 11.87 -101.85 20.40
N ILE A 304 10.70 -101.49 20.95
CA ILE A 304 10.16 -102.11 22.17
C ILE A 304 9.76 -103.57 21.89
N GLU A 305 9.06 -103.83 20.80
CA GLU A 305 8.69 -105.18 20.34
C GLU A 305 9.94 -106.06 20.11
N LEU A 306 11.00 -105.50 19.51
CA LEU A 306 12.28 -106.17 19.35
C LEU A 306 12.91 -106.51 20.71
N ALA A 307 13.01 -105.54 21.62
CA ALA A 307 13.57 -105.77 22.97
C ALA A 307 12.77 -106.82 23.76
N GLU A 308 11.43 -106.81 23.67
CA GLU A 308 10.59 -107.88 24.21
C GLU A 308 10.89 -109.24 23.57
N SER A 309 11.09 -109.29 22.25
CA SER A 309 11.44 -110.53 21.55
C SER A 309 12.83 -111.05 21.95
N GLU A 310 13.78 -110.16 22.22
CA GLU A 310 15.11 -110.51 22.74
C GLU A 310 15.04 -111.04 24.17
N VAL A 311 14.21 -110.45 25.05
CA VAL A 311 13.95 -110.99 26.39
C VAL A 311 13.28 -112.37 26.30
N LYS A 312 12.29 -112.55 25.42
CA LYS A 312 11.65 -113.87 25.19
C LYS A 312 12.68 -114.89 24.68
N ARG A 313 13.56 -114.51 23.75
CA ARG A 313 14.70 -115.34 23.28
C ARG A 313 15.69 -115.67 24.40
N GLN A 314 15.98 -114.72 25.28
CA GLN A 314 16.87 -114.92 26.43
C GLN A 314 16.27 -115.90 27.45
N ASN A 315 14.96 -115.83 27.67
CA ASN A 315 14.23 -116.77 28.53
C ASN A 315 14.29 -118.19 27.94
N PHE A 316 13.92 -118.38 26.66
CA PHE A 316 14.05 -119.68 25.97
C PHE A 316 15.48 -120.23 25.97
N PHE A 317 16.51 -119.36 25.92
CA PHE A 317 17.90 -119.79 26.07
C PHE A 317 18.20 -120.32 27.48
N SER A 318 17.69 -119.66 28.53
CA SER A 318 17.86 -120.15 29.91
C SER A 318 17.07 -121.44 30.19
N GLU A 319 15.90 -121.62 29.56
CA GLU A 319 15.17 -122.90 29.54
C GLU A 319 15.97 -124.00 28.83
N LEU A 320 16.56 -123.70 27.66
CA LEU A 320 17.45 -124.65 26.97
C LEU A 320 18.69 -125.01 27.78
N GLU A 321 19.28 -124.08 28.52
CA GLU A 321 20.34 -124.42 29.48
C GLU A 321 19.84 -125.30 30.63
N ALA A 322 18.61 -125.07 31.13
CA ALA A 322 18.01 -125.92 32.16
C ALA A 322 17.77 -127.35 31.64
N PHE A 323 17.24 -127.49 30.41
CA PHE A 323 17.10 -128.80 29.75
C PHE A 323 18.46 -129.46 29.46
N LYS A 324 19.49 -128.68 29.10
CA LYS A 324 20.85 -129.22 28.97
C LYS A 324 21.34 -129.77 30.30
N ARG A 325 21.19 -129.01 31.40
CA ARG A 325 21.56 -129.44 32.77
C ARG A 325 20.80 -130.69 33.23
N THR A 326 19.56 -130.92 32.80
CA THR A 326 18.85 -132.18 33.10
C THR A 326 19.30 -133.34 32.20
N VAL A 327 19.59 -133.10 30.92
CA VAL A 327 20.16 -134.13 30.02
C VAL A 327 21.56 -134.56 30.47
N ASP A 328 22.44 -133.62 30.84
CA ASP A 328 23.78 -133.91 31.37
C ASP A 328 23.70 -134.75 32.67
N ARG A 329 22.69 -134.49 33.51
CA ARG A 329 22.40 -135.27 34.72
C ARG A 329 21.92 -136.69 34.39
N LEU A 330 20.94 -136.82 33.48
CA LEU A 330 20.44 -138.12 33.01
C LEU A 330 21.55 -138.96 32.35
N ALA A 331 22.49 -138.33 31.64
CA ALA A 331 23.66 -138.99 31.08
C ALA A 331 24.59 -139.54 32.19
N SER A 332 24.86 -138.73 33.22
CA SER A 332 25.62 -139.17 34.41
C SER A 332 24.95 -140.35 35.13
N ASP A 333 23.62 -140.30 35.29
CA ASP A 333 22.85 -141.39 35.90
C ASP A 333 22.93 -142.67 35.03
N LEU A 334 22.86 -142.55 33.70
CA LEU A 334 23.03 -143.65 32.76
C LEU A 334 24.44 -144.26 32.83
N GLU A 335 25.48 -143.43 32.96
CA GLU A 335 26.87 -143.89 33.17
C GLU A 335 27.02 -144.66 34.50
N SER A 336 26.37 -144.20 35.57
CA SER A 336 26.36 -144.91 36.86
C SER A 336 25.70 -146.29 36.77
N THR A 337 24.56 -146.41 36.05
CA THR A 337 23.89 -147.71 35.86
C THR A 337 24.71 -148.67 35.00
N ARG A 338 25.43 -148.17 33.98
CA ARG A 338 26.39 -148.95 33.19
C ARG A 338 27.54 -149.50 34.04
N ILE A 339 28.08 -148.68 34.95
CA ILE A 339 29.12 -149.12 35.91
C ILE A 339 28.57 -150.26 36.79
N ASN A 340 27.37 -150.12 37.35
CA ASN A 340 26.74 -151.17 38.17
C ASN A 340 26.51 -152.47 37.38
N ILE A 341 26.02 -152.38 36.13
CA ILE A 341 25.87 -153.55 35.24
C ILE A 341 27.23 -154.21 34.94
N SER A 342 28.32 -153.44 34.84
CA SER A 342 29.67 -153.98 34.64
C SER A 342 30.18 -154.76 35.86
N GLN A 343 29.81 -154.36 37.08
CA GLN A 343 30.15 -155.06 38.31
C GLN A 343 29.41 -156.40 38.40
N MET A 344 28.09 -156.40 38.19
CA MET A 344 27.27 -157.63 38.18
C MET A 344 27.77 -158.68 37.17
N LYS A 345 28.27 -158.24 36.00
CA LYS A 345 28.88 -159.14 35.01
C LYS A 345 30.18 -159.80 35.51
N LYS A 346 31.01 -159.08 36.27
CA LYS A 346 32.27 -159.61 36.86
C LYS A 346 31.99 -160.65 37.96
N GLU A 347 30.91 -160.52 38.71
CA GLU A 347 30.53 -161.51 39.72
C GLU A 347 30.02 -162.83 39.12
N LYS A 348 29.29 -162.76 37.99
CA LYS A 348 28.79 -163.96 37.29
C LYS A 348 29.93 -164.87 36.83
N ALA A 349 31.00 -164.30 36.26
CA ALA A 349 32.16 -165.05 35.78
C ALA A 349 32.89 -165.82 36.90
N ARG A 350 33.05 -165.20 38.08
CA ARG A 350 33.71 -165.80 39.26
C ARG A 350 32.97 -167.01 39.85
N LYS A 351 31.70 -167.23 39.48
CA LYS A 351 30.93 -168.41 39.90
C LYS A 351 30.99 -169.57 38.89
N THR A 352 31.12 -169.29 37.59
CA THR A 352 31.25 -170.33 36.55
C THR A 352 32.61 -171.02 36.57
N GLU A 353 33.68 -170.26 36.83
CA GLU A 353 35.08 -170.75 36.85
C GLU A 353 35.33 -171.86 37.90
N LYS A 354 34.61 -171.81 39.02
CA LYS A 354 34.71 -172.82 40.10
C LYS A 354 33.99 -174.14 39.82
N LEU A 355 33.09 -174.19 38.84
CA LEU A 355 32.38 -175.43 38.49
C LEU A 355 33.18 -176.31 37.52
N GLN A 356 33.89 -175.69 36.57
CA GLN A 356 34.65 -176.39 35.53
C GLN A 356 35.89 -177.12 36.10
N GLN A 357 36.48 -176.61 37.19
CA GLN A 357 37.65 -177.21 37.85
C GLN A 357 37.37 -178.55 38.54
N LEU A 358 36.10 -178.95 38.72
CA LEU A 358 35.72 -180.24 39.33
C LEU A 358 35.32 -181.32 38.32
N GLN A 359 35.17 -181.01 37.03
CA GLN A 359 34.77 -182.00 36.01
C GLN A 359 35.98 -182.63 35.30
N VAL A 360 37.15 -181.98 35.29
CA VAL A 360 38.34 -182.43 34.54
C VAL A 360 39.01 -183.66 35.18
N THR A 361 38.81 -183.91 36.48
CA THR A 361 39.49 -184.98 37.24
C THR A 361 38.92 -186.39 37.03
N LEU A 362 37.84 -186.56 36.27
CA LEU A 362 37.17 -187.86 36.06
C LEU A 362 37.43 -188.49 34.67
N GLY A 363 37.95 -187.72 33.71
CA GLY A 363 38.15 -188.19 32.32
C GLY A 363 39.40 -189.05 32.07
N ALA A 364 40.01 -189.63 33.11
CA ALA A 364 41.40 -190.11 33.04
C ALA A 364 41.63 -191.59 33.43
N LEU A 365 40.58 -192.39 33.66
CA LEU A 365 40.73 -193.75 34.26
C LEU A 365 40.00 -194.93 33.59
N GLU A 366 39.08 -194.72 32.64
CA GLU A 366 38.30 -195.83 32.03
C GLU A 366 38.55 -196.02 30.52
N GLU A 367 39.59 -195.41 29.96
CA GLU A 367 40.12 -195.80 28.63
C GLU A 367 40.96 -197.09 28.75
N LYS A 368 40.34 -198.21 29.16
CA LYS A 368 40.94 -199.56 29.21
C LYS A 368 39.90 -200.65 29.49
N LEU A 369 39.71 -201.56 28.53
CA LEU A 369 38.78 -202.72 28.54
C LEU A 369 37.29 -202.29 28.67
N ALA A 370 36.31 -202.91 28.02
CA ALA A 370 36.28 -204.09 27.13
C ALA A 370 35.24 -203.81 26.02
N TYR A 371 35.43 -204.24 24.78
CA TYR A 371 35.08 -205.60 24.33
C TYR A 371 33.70 -206.10 24.84
N VAL A 372 32.63 -205.46 24.36
CA VAL A 372 31.31 -206.05 24.05
C VAL A 372 30.86 -205.32 22.77
N VAL A 373 31.06 -205.91 21.59
CA VAL A 373 30.06 -206.72 20.87
C VAL A 373 28.80 -205.90 20.56
N ASP A 374 28.68 -205.36 19.35
CA ASP A 374 28.07 -206.04 18.18
C ASP A 374 26.63 -206.51 18.39
N SER A 375 25.68 -205.60 18.17
CA SER A 375 24.35 -205.90 17.62
C SER A 375 23.96 -204.71 16.73
N LYS A 376 24.05 -204.77 15.40
CA LYS A 376 23.36 -205.64 14.43
C LYS A 376 21.85 -205.76 14.66
N ARG A 377 21.12 -205.12 13.74
CA ARG A 377 20.01 -205.68 12.95
C ARG A 377 19.03 -206.60 13.69
N SER A 378 17.76 -206.17 13.71
CA SER A 378 16.84 -206.85 12.80
C SER A 378 16.53 -205.92 11.63
N ALA A 379 16.81 -206.38 10.41
CA ALA A 379 16.17 -205.85 9.21
C ALA A 379 14.92 -206.70 8.93
N GLU A 380 14.19 -206.41 7.85
CA GLU A 380 13.24 -207.36 7.25
C GLU A 380 11.97 -207.66 8.08
N GLN A 381 11.66 -206.79 9.04
CA GLN A 381 10.31 -206.56 9.59
C GLN A 381 10.31 -205.20 10.32
N LEU A 382 9.77 -204.10 9.79
CA LEU A 382 9.15 -203.87 8.47
C LEU A 382 9.85 -202.64 7.85
N ALA A 383 10.56 -202.79 6.73
CA ALA A 383 10.02 -202.74 5.37
C ALA A 383 9.50 -201.35 4.91
N ASP A 384 9.09 -200.46 5.83
CA ASP A 384 8.48 -199.17 5.50
C ASP A 384 9.40 -197.96 5.75
N GLU A 385 10.31 -198.02 6.72
CA GLU A 385 11.19 -196.89 7.08
C GLU A 385 12.40 -196.70 6.13
N ALA A 386 12.73 -197.71 5.31
CA ALA A 386 13.88 -197.65 4.41
C ALA A 386 13.69 -196.56 3.33
N ASP A 387 12.50 -196.51 2.71
CA ASP A 387 12.16 -195.53 1.67
C ASP A 387 12.14 -194.09 2.21
N ALA A 388 11.72 -193.91 3.46
CA ALA A 388 11.73 -192.60 4.12
C ALA A 388 13.14 -191.99 4.20
N SER A 389 14.16 -192.81 4.47
CA SER A 389 15.55 -192.35 4.61
C SER A 389 16.15 -191.81 3.30
N LEU A 390 15.74 -192.36 2.16
CA LEU A 390 16.25 -191.97 0.84
C LEU A 390 15.73 -190.57 0.45
N THR A 391 14.43 -190.33 0.65
CA THR A 391 13.81 -189.01 0.39
C THR A 391 14.42 -187.88 1.25
N ALA A 392 14.85 -188.18 2.48
CA ALA A 392 15.52 -187.21 3.34
C ALA A 392 16.92 -186.83 2.85
N ALA A 393 17.68 -187.80 2.31
CA ALA A 393 18.98 -187.55 1.71
C ALA A 393 18.84 -186.70 0.43
N GLU A 394 17.90 -187.07 -0.46
CA GLU A 394 17.60 -186.33 -1.68
C GLU A 394 17.16 -184.89 -1.40
N ALA A 395 16.27 -184.67 -0.43
CA ALA A 395 15.82 -183.33 -0.03
C ALA A 395 16.97 -182.43 0.45
N SER A 396 17.97 -182.99 1.15
CA SER A 396 19.16 -182.24 1.58
C SER A 396 20.08 -181.85 0.40
N HIS A 397 20.23 -182.75 -0.58
CA HIS A 397 21.04 -182.51 -1.77
C HIS A 397 20.37 -181.48 -2.70
N GLU A 398 19.05 -181.56 -2.86
CA GLU A 398 18.27 -180.54 -3.54
C GLU A 398 18.36 -179.17 -2.84
N GLN A 399 18.31 -179.10 -1.50
CA GLN A 399 18.44 -177.83 -0.78
C GLN A 399 19.78 -177.14 -1.05
N MET A 400 20.89 -177.88 -1.00
CA MET A 400 22.22 -177.34 -1.29
C MET A 400 22.35 -176.87 -2.75
N THR A 401 21.80 -177.64 -3.70
CA THR A 401 21.77 -177.25 -5.12
C THR A 401 20.93 -175.99 -5.35
N ARG A 402 19.74 -175.92 -4.74
CA ARG A 402 18.85 -174.73 -4.76
C ARG A 402 19.50 -173.49 -4.14
N MET A 403 20.38 -173.62 -3.15
CA MET A 403 21.16 -172.47 -2.62
C MET A 403 22.22 -172.01 -3.62
N LEU A 404 22.95 -172.94 -4.25
CA LEU A 404 23.96 -172.63 -5.26
C LEU A 404 23.37 -171.89 -6.47
N ASP A 405 22.22 -172.33 -6.98
CA ASP A 405 21.58 -171.69 -8.13
C ASP A 405 20.89 -170.36 -7.79
N LYS A 406 20.39 -170.18 -6.55
CA LYS A 406 19.97 -168.86 -6.05
C LYS A 406 21.14 -167.86 -6.09
N LEU A 407 22.28 -168.22 -5.49
CA LEU A 407 23.49 -167.38 -5.46
C LEU A 407 24.02 -167.05 -6.88
N ARG A 408 23.93 -168.00 -7.82
CA ARG A 408 24.23 -167.74 -9.25
C ARG A 408 23.24 -166.75 -9.87
N SER A 409 21.94 -166.92 -9.61
CA SER A 409 20.90 -166.02 -10.14
C SER A 409 21.04 -164.58 -9.60
N ASP A 410 21.38 -164.43 -8.32
CA ASP A 410 21.48 -163.12 -7.66
C ASP A 410 22.77 -162.39 -8.08
N ARG A 411 23.88 -163.12 -8.28
CA ARG A 411 25.08 -162.59 -8.93
C ARG A 411 24.76 -162.07 -10.35
N PHE A 412 24.01 -162.82 -11.16
CA PHE A 412 23.66 -162.41 -12.52
C PHE A 412 22.80 -161.12 -12.54
N LYS A 413 21.77 -161.06 -11.69
CA LYS A 413 20.93 -159.86 -11.50
C LYS A 413 21.77 -158.64 -11.07
N ALA A 414 22.72 -158.83 -10.16
CA ALA A 414 23.60 -157.75 -9.72
C ALA A 414 24.47 -157.18 -10.85
N THR A 415 25.06 -158.03 -11.70
CA THR A 415 25.78 -157.58 -12.90
C THR A 415 24.87 -156.88 -13.91
N GLN A 416 23.68 -157.42 -14.17
CA GLN A 416 22.72 -156.82 -15.11
C GLN A 416 22.24 -155.43 -14.65
N ASN A 417 21.98 -155.27 -13.35
CA ASN A 417 21.61 -153.98 -12.76
C ASN A 417 22.76 -152.96 -12.84
N TYR A 418 24.02 -153.39 -12.68
CA TYR A 418 25.19 -152.52 -12.83
C TYR A 418 25.37 -152.04 -14.28
N GLU A 419 25.18 -152.91 -15.27
CA GLU A 419 25.24 -152.52 -16.69
C GLU A 419 24.11 -151.56 -17.07
N ASN A 420 22.89 -151.79 -16.59
CA ASN A 420 21.76 -150.87 -16.77
C ASN A 420 22.07 -149.47 -16.20
N LEU A 421 22.53 -149.38 -14.95
CA LEU A 421 22.90 -148.11 -14.32
C LEU A 421 24.08 -147.42 -15.03
N SER A 422 25.05 -148.19 -15.56
CA SER A 422 26.13 -147.66 -16.41
C SER A 422 25.58 -147.05 -17.71
N GLY A 423 24.58 -147.70 -18.33
CA GLY A 423 23.86 -147.18 -19.49
C GLY A 423 23.11 -145.88 -19.20
N GLU A 424 22.40 -145.82 -18.08
CA GLU A 424 21.68 -144.61 -17.66
C GLU A 424 22.61 -143.44 -17.35
N SER A 425 23.74 -143.70 -16.68
CA SER A 425 24.78 -142.69 -16.42
C SER A 425 25.34 -142.11 -17.73
N LYS A 426 25.61 -142.95 -18.73
CA LYS A 426 26.05 -142.52 -20.07
C LYS A 426 24.97 -141.68 -20.78
N ARG A 427 23.70 -142.07 -20.69
CA ARG A 427 22.55 -141.33 -21.25
C ARG A 427 22.40 -139.94 -20.61
N LEU A 428 22.50 -139.85 -19.28
CA LEU A 428 22.46 -138.59 -18.54
C LEU A 428 23.63 -137.67 -18.90
N ASN A 429 24.85 -138.21 -19.07
CA ASN A 429 26.01 -137.42 -19.51
C ASN A 429 25.80 -136.84 -20.92
N GLN A 430 25.24 -137.61 -21.86
CA GLN A 430 24.88 -137.12 -23.19
C GLN A 430 23.81 -136.02 -23.14
N GLN A 431 22.77 -136.17 -22.32
CA GLN A 431 21.76 -135.13 -22.10
C GLN A 431 22.37 -133.85 -21.50
N LEU A 432 23.30 -133.99 -20.55
CA LEU A 432 23.99 -132.86 -19.92
C LEU A 432 24.95 -132.15 -20.89
N GLN A 433 25.57 -132.87 -21.83
CA GLN A 433 26.33 -132.27 -22.93
C GLN A 433 25.41 -131.51 -23.91
N GLY A 434 24.25 -132.07 -24.25
CA GLY A 434 23.23 -131.39 -25.06
C GLY A 434 22.70 -130.11 -24.41
N ALA A 435 22.38 -130.16 -23.11
CA ALA A 435 21.96 -128.98 -22.34
C ALA A 435 23.05 -127.90 -22.30
N ASN A 436 24.33 -128.28 -22.13
CA ASN A 436 25.44 -127.33 -22.19
C ASN A 436 25.65 -126.71 -23.58
N ALA A 437 25.37 -127.44 -24.67
CA ALA A 437 25.39 -126.89 -26.02
C ALA A 437 24.27 -125.84 -26.21
N ILE A 438 23.05 -126.13 -25.76
CA ILE A 438 21.92 -125.19 -25.76
C ILE A 438 22.26 -123.95 -24.92
N LEU A 439 22.89 -124.12 -23.76
CA LEU A 439 23.29 -123.01 -22.88
C LEU A 439 24.36 -122.11 -23.53
N ARG A 440 25.27 -122.67 -24.34
CA ARG A 440 26.21 -121.87 -25.17
C ARG A 440 25.48 -121.06 -26.24
N ILE A 441 24.51 -121.65 -26.94
CA ILE A 441 23.70 -120.95 -27.95
C ILE A 441 22.85 -119.84 -27.31
N ALA A 442 22.28 -120.10 -26.12
CA ALA A 442 21.57 -119.08 -25.36
C ALA A 442 22.50 -117.91 -24.96
N LYS A 443 23.76 -118.19 -24.61
CA LYS A 443 24.76 -117.15 -24.30
C LYS A 443 25.21 -116.35 -25.52
N SER A 444 25.42 -116.96 -26.69
CA SER A 444 25.70 -116.19 -27.92
C SER A 444 24.50 -115.33 -28.32
N ASN A 445 23.29 -115.87 -28.21
CA ASN A 445 22.06 -115.11 -28.47
C ASN A 445 21.88 -113.93 -27.50
N LEU A 446 22.36 -114.05 -26.25
CA LEU A 446 22.38 -112.96 -25.28
C LEU A 446 23.35 -111.84 -25.71
N SER A 447 24.61 -112.17 -26.05
CA SER A 447 25.58 -111.17 -26.55
C SER A 447 25.16 -110.54 -27.88
N ASP A 448 24.45 -111.30 -28.72
CA ASP A 448 23.84 -110.78 -29.95
C ASP A 448 22.65 -109.86 -29.67
N LEU A 449 22.01 -109.95 -28.50
CA LEU A 449 20.94 -109.06 -28.06
C LEU A 449 21.53 -107.80 -27.39
N ASP A 450 22.56 -107.96 -26.55
CA ASP A 450 23.32 -106.87 -25.94
C ASP A 450 23.97 -105.97 -27.01
N SER A 451 24.55 -106.55 -28.07
CA SER A 451 25.08 -105.76 -29.19
C SER A 451 24.00 -104.99 -29.96
N LYS A 452 22.79 -105.55 -30.10
CA LYS A 452 21.63 -104.85 -30.68
C LYS A 452 21.11 -103.74 -29.75
N LEU A 453 21.12 -103.96 -28.45
CA LEU A 453 20.76 -102.95 -27.44
C LEU A 453 21.77 -101.79 -27.44
N MET A 454 23.07 -102.06 -27.54
CA MET A 454 24.10 -101.01 -27.70
C MET A 454 23.94 -100.26 -29.03
N ALA A 455 23.64 -100.95 -30.14
CA ALA A 455 23.33 -100.31 -31.41
C ALA A 455 22.04 -99.45 -31.34
N GLN A 456 21.04 -99.88 -30.57
CA GLN A 456 19.83 -99.08 -30.30
C GLN A 456 20.14 -97.86 -29.43
N HIS A 457 20.98 -97.97 -28.40
CA HIS A 457 21.46 -96.81 -27.64
C HIS A 457 22.27 -95.84 -28.51
N GLU A 458 23.12 -96.33 -29.42
CA GLU A 458 23.77 -95.48 -30.42
C GLU A 458 22.76 -94.75 -31.33
N VAL A 459 21.69 -95.42 -31.75
CA VAL A 459 20.61 -94.80 -32.54
C VAL A 459 19.83 -93.78 -31.71
N MET A 460 19.54 -94.06 -30.43
CA MET A 460 18.96 -93.09 -29.50
C MET A 460 19.87 -91.87 -29.36
N TYR A 461 21.14 -92.01 -29.00
CA TYR A 461 22.07 -90.88 -28.90
C TYR A 461 22.20 -90.08 -30.21
N LYS A 462 22.14 -90.74 -31.38
CA LYS A 462 22.11 -90.06 -32.69
C LYS A 462 20.79 -89.31 -32.93
N GLN A 463 19.66 -89.81 -32.43
CA GLN A 463 18.37 -89.12 -32.46
C GLN A 463 18.28 -88.00 -31.41
N ASP A 464 18.74 -88.20 -30.17
CA ASP A 464 18.82 -87.19 -29.11
C ASP A 464 19.72 -86.02 -29.53
N PHE A 465 20.87 -86.30 -30.15
CA PHE A 465 21.72 -85.27 -30.75
C PHE A 465 21.02 -84.56 -31.92
N LYS A 466 20.15 -85.25 -32.67
CA LYS A 466 19.35 -84.64 -33.73
C LYS A 466 18.20 -83.79 -33.18
N ILE A 467 17.56 -84.21 -32.10
CA ILE A 467 16.57 -83.48 -31.32
C ILE A 467 17.25 -82.22 -30.77
N GLN A 468 18.38 -82.31 -30.06
CA GLN A 468 19.14 -81.13 -29.61
C GLN A 468 19.59 -80.20 -30.74
N GLN A 469 19.88 -80.71 -31.95
CA GLN A 469 20.12 -79.85 -33.12
C GLN A 469 18.84 -79.15 -33.62
N LEU A 470 17.70 -79.81 -33.54
CA LEU A 470 16.39 -79.26 -33.88
C LEU A 470 15.93 -78.28 -32.81
N ASP A 471 16.07 -78.57 -31.51
CA ASP A 471 15.76 -77.68 -30.39
C ASP A 471 16.63 -76.41 -30.47
N ARG A 472 17.95 -76.57 -30.66
CA ARG A 472 18.85 -75.43 -30.94
C ARG A 472 18.57 -74.72 -32.26
N ARG A 473 17.71 -75.24 -33.13
CA ARG A 473 17.22 -74.54 -34.34
C ARG A 473 15.83 -73.92 -34.10
N ILE A 474 15.00 -74.54 -33.27
CA ILE A 474 13.69 -74.08 -32.84
C ILE A 474 13.84 -72.89 -31.91
N ALA A 475 14.67 -72.95 -30.86
CA ALA A 475 15.04 -71.79 -30.03
C ALA A 475 15.56 -70.60 -30.88
N ARG A 476 16.40 -70.88 -31.89
CA ARG A 476 16.90 -69.87 -32.85
C ARG A 476 15.89 -69.42 -33.93
N MET A 477 14.70 -70.02 -34.01
CA MET A 477 13.57 -69.55 -34.84
C MET A 477 12.39 -69.03 -33.99
N LEU A 478 12.34 -69.32 -32.69
CA LEU A 478 11.40 -68.78 -31.71
C LEU A 478 11.89 -67.45 -31.12
N GLY A 479 13.22 -67.24 -31.04
CA GLY A 479 13.82 -65.99 -30.56
C GLY A 479 14.60 -66.09 -29.25
N GLU A 480 14.67 -67.28 -28.63
CA GLU A 480 15.31 -67.55 -27.35
C GLU A 480 16.85 -67.46 -27.42
N GLN A 481 17.39 -66.26 -27.62
CA GLN A 481 18.72 -65.86 -27.18
C GLN A 481 18.63 -64.56 -26.39
N ILE A 482 18.51 -64.72 -25.06
CA ILE A 482 18.60 -63.65 -24.06
C ILE A 482 17.52 -62.57 -24.23
N GLU A 483 16.26 -62.96 -24.05
CA GLU A 483 15.13 -62.03 -23.99
C GLU A 483 15.41 -60.89 -23.00
N ASP A 484 15.89 -61.17 -21.78
CA ASP A 484 16.36 -60.18 -20.80
C ASP A 484 17.24 -59.07 -21.39
N SER A 485 18.17 -59.41 -22.31
CA SER A 485 19.08 -58.44 -22.92
C SER A 485 18.50 -57.76 -24.15
N SER A 486 17.57 -58.42 -24.86
CA SER A 486 16.77 -57.82 -25.92
C SER A 486 15.80 -56.80 -25.35
N GLU A 487 15.16 -57.13 -24.23
CA GLU A 487 14.28 -56.25 -23.47
C GLU A 487 15.06 -55.11 -22.83
N LEU A 488 16.20 -55.36 -22.17
CA LEU A 488 17.07 -54.27 -21.68
C LEU A 488 17.61 -53.38 -22.81
N LEU A 489 17.92 -53.92 -24.00
CA LEU A 489 18.24 -53.08 -25.17
C LEU A 489 17.02 -52.33 -25.70
N GLN A 490 15.82 -52.91 -25.66
CA GLN A 490 14.59 -52.23 -26.07
C GLN A 490 14.14 -51.16 -25.06
N GLU A 491 14.37 -51.35 -23.76
CA GLU A 491 14.22 -50.30 -22.75
C GLU A 491 15.27 -49.22 -22.91
N GLN A 492 16.52 -49.56 -23.20
CA GLN A 492 17.57 -48.58 -23.54
C GLN A 492 17.24 -47.82 -24.83
N VAL A 493 16.71 -48.47 -25.86
CA VAL A 493 16.24 -47.82 -27.08
C VAL A 493 15.03 -46.92 -26.77
N ARG A 494 13.99 -47.40 -26.09
CA ARG A 494 12.82 -46.58 -25.71
C ARG A 494 13.18 -45.41 -24.80
N THR A 495 14.14 -45.57 -23.89
CA THR A 495 14.61 -44.47 -23.02
C THR A 495 15.52 -43.48 -23.77
N LEU A 496 16.25 -43.93 -24.80
CA LEU A 496 16.98 -43.04 -25.71
C LEU A 496 16.06 -42.36 -26.73
N GLU A 497 14.98 -43.02 -27.17
CA GLU A 497 13.94 -42.45 -28.05
C GLU A 497 13.10 -41.41 -27.31
N THR A 498 12.63 -41.71 -26.09
CA THR A 498 11.94 -40.70 -25.25
C THR A 498 12.87 -39.55 -24.88
N GLN A 499 14.16 -39.79 -24.59
CA GLN A 499 15.14 -38.70 -24.45
C GLN A 499 15.35 -37.94 -25.77
N LEU A 500 15.35 -38.59 -26.93
CA LEU A 500 15.45 -37.91 -28.23
C LEU A 500 14.21 -37.04 -28.49
N ASP A 501 13.02 -37.52 -28.14
CA ASP A 501 11.76 -36.78 -28.23
C ASP A 501 11.72 -35.61 -27.24
N GLU A 502 12.16 -35.79 -25.99
CA GLU A 502 12.34 -34.67 -25.05
C GLU A 502 13.33 -33.62 -25.58
N ARG A 503 14.46 -34.05 -26.14
CA ARG A 503 15.51 -33.15 -26.65
C ARG A 503 15.07 -32.46 -27.94
N THR A 504 14.39 -33.14 -28.85
CA THR A 504 13.81 -32.48 -30.04
C THR A 504 12.66 -31.56 -29.65
N ASN A 505 11.81 -31.91 -28.67
CA ASN A 505 10.79 -31.00 -28.14
C ASN A 505 11.39 -29.75 -27.48
N THR A 506 12.46 -29.87 -26.69
CA THR A 506 13.16 -28.69 -26.13
C THR A 506 13.83 -27.86 -27.22
N VAL A 507 14.40 -28.47 -28.27
CA VAL A 507 14.94 -27.74 -29.43
C VAL A 507 13.84 -27.04 -30.25
N ASN A 508 12.68 -27.68 -30.41
CA ASN A 508 11.50 -27.10 -31.08
C ASN A 508 10.94 -25.93 -30.27
N TYR A 509 10.88 -26.05 -28.94
CA TYR A 509 10.50 -24.94 -28.06
C TYR A 509 11.52 -23.78 -28.12
N LEU A 510 12.81 -24.05 -27.95
CA LEU A 510 13.87 -23.03 -27.97
C LEU A 510 14.02 -22.35 -29.34
N SER A 511 13.81 -23.07 -30.45
CA SER A 511 13.78 -22.48 -31.79
C SER A 511 12.50 -21.66 -32.03
N GLY A 512 11.35 -22.07 -31.45
CA GLY A 512 10.14 -21.27 -31.37
C GLY A 512 10.35 -19.95 -30.63
N GLU A 513 10.97 -19.99 -29.44
CA GLU A 513 11.29 -18.77 -28.68
C GLU A 513 12.36 -17.91 -29.36
N LEU A 514 13.36 -18.49 -30.01
CA LEU A 514 14.29 -17.74 -30.87
C LEU A 514 13.56 -17.09 -32.06
N ALA A 515 12.53 -17.71 -32.63
CA ALA A 515 11.69 -17.10 -33.66
C ALA A 515 10.79 -15.98 -33.09
N ASN A 516 10.31 -16.10 -31.85
CA ASN A 516 9.60 -15.04 -31.13
C ASN A 516 10.51 -13.83 -30.91
N ILE A 517 11.66 -14.03 -30.26
CA ILE A 517 12.66 -13.00 -29.98
C ILE A 517 13.15 -12.35 -31.29
N ARG A 518 13.38 -13.12 -32.37
CA ARG A 518 13.70 -12.55 -33.69
C ARG A 518 12.58 -11.65 -34.22
N ARG A 519 11.30 -12.05 -34.11
CA ARG A 519 10.17 -11.20 -34.52
C ARG A 519 10.06 -9.94 -33.67
N GLU A 520 10.26 -10.03 -32.36
CA GLU A 520 10.27 -8.87 -31.46
C GLU A 520 11.42 -7.91 -31.77
N VAL A 521 12.64 -8.41 -32.00
CA VAL A 521 13.78 -7.58 -32.42
C VAL A 521 13.49 -6.86 -33.75
N HIS A 522 12.81 -7.50 -34.72
CA HIS A 522 12.38 -6.84 -35.96
C HIS A 522 11.19 -5.89 -35.78
N ARG A 523 10.43 -6.00 -34.68
CA ARG A 523 9.41 -5.02 -34.30
C ARG A 523 10.08 -3.80 -33.65
N ARG A 524 10.93 -4.02 -32.64
CA ARG A 524 11.71 -2.98 -31.96
C ARG A 524 12.63 -2.19 -32.90
N LYS A 525 13.27 -2.85 -33.88
CA LYS A 525 14.07 -2.15 -34.90
C LYS A 525 13.24 -1.19 -35.76
N ARG A 526 11.99 -1.55 -36.09
CA ARG A 526 11.07 -0.65 -36.80
C ARG A 526 10.59 0.48 -35.89
N GLU A 527 10.15 0.17 -34.67
CA GLU A 527 9.80 1.20 -33.66
C GLU A 527 10.94 2.24 -33.47
N VAL A 528 12.20 1.80 -33.43
CA VAL A 528 13.38 2.67 -33.33
C VAL A 528 13.61 3.48 -34.62
N GLN A 529 13.40 2.90 -35.80
CA GLN A 529 13.48 3.62 -37.07
C GLN A 529 12.38 4.68 -37.17
N ASP A 530 11.13 4.32 -36.92
CA ASP A 530 9.97 5.22 -36.94
C ASP A 530 10.19 6.41 -35.98
N LEU A 531 10.68 6.14 -34.77
CA LEU A 531 11.05 7.18 -33.80
C LEU A 531 12.24 8.05 -34.26
N SER A 532 13.21 7.49 -35.00
CA SER A 532 14.32 8.26 -35.57
C SER A 532 13.86 9.19 -36.70
N GLU A 533 12.92 8.75 -37.54
CA GLU A 533 12.33 9.55 -38.61
C GLU A 533 11.48 10.68 -38.01
N ILE A 534 10.62 10.38 -37.03
CA ILE A 534 9.87 11.38 -36.24
C ILE A 534 10.82 12.37 -35.56
N ARG A 535 11.97 11.91 -35.03
CA ARG A 535 12.99 12.81 -34.49
C ARG A 535 13.53 13.75 -35.55
N THR A 536 13.97 13.27 -36.73
CA THR A 536 14.49 14.17 -37.77
C THR A 536 13.44 15.19 -38.26
N VAL A 537 12.16 14.79 -38.32
CA VAL A 537 11.03 15.68 -38.67
C VAL A 537 10.70 16.70 -37.57
N THR A 538 10.97 16.41 -36.30
CA THR A 538 10.80 17.37 -35.19
C THR A 538 12.02 18.26 -35.01
N GLU A 539 13.23 17.74 -35.23
CA GLU A 539 14.50 18.47 -35.19
C GLU A 539 14.58 19.51 -36.33
N THR A 540 14.09 19.18 -37.53
CA THR A 540 13.97 20.14 -38.66
C THR A 540 12.87 21.19 -38.47
N LYS A 541 11.77 20.87 -37.76
CA LYS A 541 10.77 21.88 -37.35
C LYS A 541 11.33 22.84 -36.32
N LEU A 542 12.01 22.34 -35.29
CA LEU A 542 12.66 23.18 -34.29
C LEU A 542 13.66 24.16 -34.93
N GLN A 543 14.47 23.69 -35.89
CA GLN A 543 15.37 24.55 -36.66
C GLN A 543 14.63 25.61 -37.50
N HIS A 544 13.42 25.34 -37.99
CA HIS A 544 12.58 26.32 -38.68
C HIS A 544 12.02 27.37 -37.70
N ASP A 545 11.48 26.91 -36.56
CA ASP A 545 10.94 27.76 -35.49
C ASP A 545 12.03 28.69 -34.91
N ASP A 546 13.26 28.19 -34.73
CA ASP A 546 14.44 29.01 -34.34
C ASP A 546 14.78 30.09 -35.38
N LEU A 547 14.63 29.78 -36.68
CA LEU A 547 14.83 30.77 -37.74
C LEU A 547 13.72 31.82 -37.75
N GLU A 548 12.45 31.45 -37.49
CA GLU A 548 11.35 32.40 -37.31
C GLU A 548 11.56 33.28 -36.07
N VAL A 549 11.95 32.70 -34.93
CA VAL A 549 12.24 33.44 -33.69
C VAL A 549 13.41 34.41 -33.89
N THR A 550 14.51 33.98 -34.50
CA THR A 550 15.64 34.90 -34.76
C THR A 550 15.30 35.98 -35.80
N ALA A 551 14.39 35.71 -36.75
CA ALA A 551 13.83 36.74 -37.61
C ALA A 551 12.95 37.73 -36.82
N ALA A 552 12.01 37.24 -36.00
CA ALA A 552 11.13 38.06 -35.16
C ALA A 552 11.93 38.96 -34.20
N VAL A 553 13.01 38.44 -33.58
CA VAL A 553 13.93 39.23 -32.75
C VAL A 553 14.64 40.33 -33.55
N LYS A 554 15.08 40.05 -34.79
CA LYS A 554 15.64 41.06 -35.70
C LYS A 554 14.60 42.10 -36.14
N HIS A 555 13.33 41.74 -36.29
CA HIS A 555 12.24 42.69 -36.55
C HIS A 555 11.92 43.55 -35.31
N LYS A 556 11.91 42.95 -34.11
CA LYS A 556 11.76 43.68 -32.83
C LYS A 556 12.87 44.72 -32.65
N SER A 557 14.13 44.36 -32.88
CA SER A 557 15.26 45.30 -32.73
C SER A 557 15.21 46.46 -33.76
N LYS A 558 14.80 46.18 -35.00
CA LYS A 558 14.52 47.24 -36.00
C LYS A 558 13.42 48.18 -35.51
N LEU A 559 12.31 47.66 -34.98
CA LEU A 559 11.19 48.47 -34.50
C LEU A 559 11.55 49.31 -33.26
N THR A 560 12.30 48.75 -32.30
CA THR A 560 12.77 49.53 -31.14
C THR A 560 13.70 50.67 -31.57
N ASN A 561 14.56 50.46 -32.58
CA ASN A 561 15.41 51.52 -33.12
C ASN A 561 14.60 52.64 -33.81
N VAL A 562 13.48 52.30 -34.46
CA VAL A 562 12.54 53.30 -35.02
C VAL A 562 11.83 54.08 -33.91
N ILE A 563 11.35 53.41 -32.86
CA ILE A 563 10.72 54.06 -31.70
C ILE A 563 11.71 55.01 -31.00
N GLN A 564 12.97 54.60 -30.83
CA GLN A 564 14.02 55.45 -30.26
C GLN A 564 14.26 56.71 -31.10
N ARG A 565 14.34 56.58 -32.44
CA ARG A 565 14.47 57.74 -33.35
C ARG A 565 13.30 58.71 -33.21
N LEU A 566 12.07 58.21 -33.34
CA LEU A 566 10.84 59.01 -33.18
C LEU A 566 10.74 59.68 -31.79
N THR A 567 11.31 59.05 -30.75
CA THR A 567 11.38 59.65 -29.40
C THR A 567 12.40 60.79 -29.34
N VAL A 568 13.53 60.69 -30.04
CA VAL A 568 14.49 61.80 -30.20
C VAL A 568 13.87 62.93 -31.02
N ASP A 569 13.23 62.63 -32.14
CA ASP A 569 12.57 63.61 -33.02
C ASP A 569 11.48 64.38 -32.26
N LEU A 570 10.62 63.67 -31.51
CA LEU A 570 9.61 64.28 -30.64
C LEU A 570 10.23 65.22 -29.58
N ASN A 571 11.37 64.83 -29.00
CA ASN A 571 12.06 65.66 -28.01
C ASN A 571 12.77 66.87 -28.65
N LEU A 572 13.25 66.75 -29.88
CA LEU A 572 13.78 67.88 -30.66
C LEU A 572 12.67 68.91 -30.94
N VAL A 573 11.53 68.48 -31.46
CA VAL A 573 10.36 69.35 -31.70
C VAL A 573 9.87 69.99 -30.40
N ARG A 574 9.87 69.26 -29.27
CA ARG A 574 9.56 69.84 -27.95
C ARG A 574 10.56 70.92 -27.51
N LEU A 575 11.84 70.81 -27.86
CA LEU A 575 12.84 71.84 -27.58
C LEU A 575 12.65 73.06 -28.49
N GLU A 576 12.32 72.87 -29.77
CA GLU A 576 11.98 73.95 -30.69
C GLU A 576 10.73 74.72 -30.25
N VAL A 577 9.67 74.01 -29.89
CA VAL A 577 8.44 74.62 -29.33
C VAL A 577 8.75 75.42 -28.06
N ARG A 578 9.55 74.89 -27.13
CA ARG A 578 10.02 75.64 -25.95
C ARG A 578 10.86 76.87 -26.30
N ARG A 579 11.68 76.82 -27.35
CA ARG A 579 12.47 77.95 -27.86
C ARG A 579 11.56 79.03 -28.46
N LEU A 580 10.53 78.64 -29.20
CA LEU A 580 9.54 79.56 -29.77
C LEU A 580 8.70 80.23 -28.67
N PHE A 581 8.24 79.48 -27.66
CA PHE A 581 7.57 80.06 -26.48
C PHE A 581 8.46 81.08 -25.76
N LYS A 582 9.73 80.77 -25.49
CA LYS A 582 10.67 81.74 -24.88
C LYS A 582 10.98 82.97 -25.74
N ASN A 583 10.80 82.90 -27.05
CA ASN A 583 10.90 84.07 -27.92
C ASN A 583 9.60 84.89 -27.92
N TYR A 584 8.44 84.22 -27.83
CA TYR A 584 7.14 84.87 -27.67
C TYR A 584 7.01 85.60 -26.33
N GLU A 585 7.38 84.96 -25.22
CA GLU A 585 7.46 85.56 -23.87
C GLU A 585 8.25 86.88 -23.91
N LYS A 586 9.50 86.84 -24.38
CA LYS A 586 10.34 88.05 -24.55
C LYS A 586 9.73 89.13 -25.45
N SER A 587 8.94 88.76 -26.44
CA SER A 587 8.23 89.72 -27.29
C SER A 587 7.04 90.34 -26.57
N SER A 588 6.33 89.55 -25.76
CA SER A 588 5.25 90.01 -24.89
C SER A 588 5.76 90.96 -23.80
N ASP A 589 6.83 90.57 -23.10
CA ASP A 589 7.50 91.40 -22.10
C ASP A 589 7.94 92.74 -22.68
N LYS A 590 8.49 92.73 -23.90
CA LYS A 590 8.91 93.95 -24.60
C LYS A 590 7.73 94.85 -24.98
N VAL A 591 6.60 94.28 -25.42
CA VAL A 591 5.38 95.06 -25.69
C VAL A 591 4.85 95.67 -24.39
N PHE A 592 4.73 94.88 -23.32
CA PHE A 592 4.29 95.35 -22.01
C PHE A 592 5.17 96.49 -21.46
N CYS A 593 6.49 96.39 -21.59
CA CYS A 593 7.41 97.47 -21.17
C CYS A 593 7.24 98.75 -22.02
N LEU A 594 6.91 98.63 -23.30
CA LEU A 594 6.65 99.78 -24.18
C LEU A 594 5.27 100.41 -23.90
N GLU A 595 4.27 99.61 -23.52
CA GLU A 595 2.96 100.09 -23.09
C GLU A 595 3.06 100.82 -21.75
N ALA A 596 3.76 100.26 -20.76
CA ALA A 596 4.02 100.92 -19.48
C ALA A 596 4.76 102.25 -19.65
N ALA A 597 5.87 102.27 -20.42
CA ALA A 597 6.62 103.51 -20.70
C ALA A 597 5.78 104.56 -21.46
N ARG A 598 4.83 104.12 -22.29
CA ARG A 598 3.87 105.03 -22.92
C ARG A 598 2.87 105.60 -21.90
N GLU A 599 2.34 104.79 -20.98
CA GLU A 599 1.42 105.27 -19.95
C GLU A 599 2.10 106.25 -18.98
N GLU A 600 3.38 106.02 -18.64
CA GLU A 600 4.20 106.96 -17.88
C GLU A 600 4.34 108.32 -18.61
N LEU A 601 4.64 108.29 -19.92
CA LEU A 601 4.71 109.50 -20.75
C LEU A 601 3.35 110.21 -20.88
N ASP A 602 2.26 109.47 -21.12
CA ASP A 602 0.90 110.00 -21.19
C ASP A 602 0.49 110.63 -19.82
N CYS A 603 1.01 110.13 -18.70
CA CYS A 603 0.84 110.74 -17.37
C CYS A 603 1.69 112.01 -17.17
N ALA A 604 2.97 111.98 -17.56
CA ALA A 604 3.85 113.16 -17.48
C ALA A 604 3.33 114.32 -18.35
N ILE A 605 2.79 114.03 -19.54
CA ILE A 605 2.15 115.02 -20.42
C ILE A 605 0.93 115.65 -19.74
N LYS A 606 0.06 114.85 -19.11
CA LYS A 606 -1.10 115.38 -18.35
C LYS A 606 -0.66 116.30 -17.21
N GLN A 607 0.33 115.88 -16.41
CA GLN A 607 0.88 116.69 -15.33
C GLN A 607 1.46 118.02 -15.83
N HIS A 608 2.18 118.02 -16.96
CA HIS A 608 2.70 119.26 -17.54
C HIS A 608 1.60 120.15 -18.12
N LEU A 609 0.54 119.60 -18.70
CA LEU A 609 -0.63 120.36 -19.15
C LEU A 609 -1.39 121.00 -17.96
N GLU A 610 -1.51 120.28 -16.84
CA GLU A 610 -2.07 120.83 -15.60
C GLU A 610 -1.17 121.92 -14.99
N GLN A 611 0.14 121.72 -14.94
CA GLN A 611 1.11 122.76 -14.52
C GLN A 611 1.03 124.00 -15.41
N LEU A 612 0.88 123.85 -16.73
CA LEU A 612 0.68 124.96 -17.66
C LEU A 612 -0.68 125.63 -17.46
N SER A 613 -1.76 124.88 -17.19
CA SER A 613 -3.07 125.42 -16.84
C SER A 613 -3.03 126.24 -15.54
N LEU A 614 -2.32 125.74 -14.52
CA LEU A 614 -2.12 126.44 -13.26
C LEU A 614 -1.26 127.69 -13.44
N ARG A 615 -0.15 127.63 -14.19
CA ARG A 615 0.67 128.81 -14.54
C ARG A 615 -0.13 129.85 -15.35
N HIS A 616 -1.01 129.42 -16.25
CA HIS A 616 -1.87 130.33 -17.01
C HIS A 616 -2.94 130.98 -16.12
N LYS A 617 -3.57 130.23 -15.20
CA LYS A 617 -4.48 130.77 -14.16
C LYS A 617 -3.76 131.74 -13.22
N MET A 618 -2.51 131.42 -12.85
CA MET A 618 -1.65 132.28 -12.04
C MET A 618 -1.35 133.59 -12.79
N LEU A 619 -0.80 133.53 -14.00
CA LEU A 619 -0.50 134.71 -14.84
C LEU A 619 -1.74 135.58 -15.14
N THR A 620 -2.90 134.97 -15.36
CA THR A 620 -4.16 135.74 -15.54
C THR A 620 -4.67 136.34 -14.24
N SER A 621 -4.44 135.70 -13.09
CA SER A 621 -4.68 136.30 -11.77
C SER A 621 -3.68 137.41 -11.44
N GLU A 622 -2.41 137.28 -11.84
CA GLU A 622 -1.37 138.32 -11.70
C GLU A 622 -1.68 139.53 -12.58
N ALA A 623 -2.09 139.32 -13.84
CA ALA A 623 -2.54 140.40 -14.73
C ALA A 623 -3.79 141.10 -14.18
N ARG A 624 -4.70 140.35 -13.54
CA ARG A 624 -5.86 140.93 -12.85
C ARG A 624 -5.44 141.72 -11.61
N MET A 625 -4.61 141.16 -10.74
CA MET A 625 -4.08 141.83 -9.55
C MET A 625 -3.30 143.09 -9.93
N ALA A 626 -2.47 143.05 -10.98
CA ALA A 626 -1.76 144.21 -11.50
C ALA A 626 -2.70 145.27 -12.10
N SER A 627 -3.85 144.88 -12.67
CA SER A 627 -4.89 145.82 -13.11
C SER A 627 -5.61 146.47 -11.92
N GLU A 628 -5.97 145.67 -10.92
CA GLU A 628 -6.55 146.14 -9.65
C GLU A 628 -5.56 147.04 -8.89
N ASP A 629 -4.26 146.70 -8.85
CA ASP A 629 -3.19 147.50 -8.26
C ASP A 629 -2.88 148.75 -9.08
N ASN A 630 -3.02 148.74 -10.41
CA ASN A 630 -2.96 149.96 -11.23
C ASN A 630 -4.15 150.90 -10.91
N SER A 631 -5.32 150.34 -10.58
CA SER A 631 -6.47 151.13 -10.08
C SER A 631 -6.24 151.65 -8.66
N LYS A 632 -5.67 150.84 -7.75
CA LYS A 632 -5.25 151.28 -6.41
C LYS A 632 -4.19 152.37 -6.50
N LEU A 633 -3.16 152.22 -7.34
CA LEU A 633 -2.12 153.23 -7.56
C LEU A 633 -2.68 154.51 -8.18
N LYS A 634 -3.73 154.46 -9.00
CA LYS A 634 -4.45 155.67 -9.44
C LYS A 634 -5.15 156.36 -8.28
N MET A 635 -5.84 155.61 -7.40
CA MET A 635 -6.40 156.16 -6.16
C MET A 635 -5.31 156.67 -5.19
N GLU A 636 -4.17 155.99 -5.12
CA GLU A 636 -3.08 156.33 -4.22
C GLU A 636 -2.25 157.51 -4.74
N ILE A 637 -2.15 157.70 -6.07
CA ILE A 637 -1.63 158.96 -6.66
C ILE A 637 -2.58 160.11 -6.31
N GLN A 638 -3.90 159.88 -6.35
CA GLN A 638 -4.89 160.87 -5.92
C GLN A 638 -4.75 161.18 -4.41
N SER A 639 -4.48 160.17 -3.57
CA SER A 639 -4.29 160.33 -2.12
C SER A 639 -2.90 160.82 -1.71
N ARG A 640 -1.84 160.55 -2.49
CA ARG A 640 -0.48 161.04 -2.22
C ARG A 640 -0.33 162.49 -2.65
N LYS A 641 -1.10 162.97 -3.64
CA LYS A 641 -1.30 164.41 -3.84
C LYS A 641 -1.80 165.08 -2.54
N SER A 642 -2.87 164.55 -1.94
CA SER A 642 -3.38 165.07 -0.66
C SER A 642 -2.55 164.71 0.58
N HIS A 643 -1.54 163.84 0.48
CA HIS A 643 -0.62 163.53 1.59
C HIS A 643 0.73 164.24 1.50
N VAL A 644 1.19 164.66 0.32
CA VAL A 644 2.28 165.64 0.18
C VAL A 644 1.85 166.98 0.80
N GLU A 645 0.57 167.36 0.63
CA GLU A 645 -0.08 168.45 1.37
C GLU A 645 -0.09 168.28 2.91
N ILE A 646 0.30 167.10 3.44
CA ILE A 646 0.34 166.78 4.87
C ILE A 646 1.77 166.60 5.39
N LEU A 647 2.63 165.83 4.73
CA LEU A 647 3.98 165.52 5.26
C LEU A 647 4.95 166.69 5.20
N ILE A 648 4.66 167.73 4.41
CA ILE A 648 5.30 169.06 4.49
C ILE A 648 5.19 169.66 5.92
N LYS A 649 4.25 169.17 6.74
CA LYS A 649 3.93 169.69 8.09
C LYS A 649 4.62 168.93 9.27
N ARG A 650 5.59 168.00 9.08
CA ARG A 650 6.11 167.06 10.16
C ARG A 650 7.36 166.17 9.78
N TYR A 651 8.53 166.02 10.46
CA TYR A 651 9.61 165.01 10.06
C TYR A 651 10.63 164.45 11.21
N GLU A 652 10.83 163.06 11.57
CA GLU A 652 11.12 162.20 12.93
C GLU A 652 12.29 161.04 13.38
N ILE A 653 12.13 159.70 13.93
CA ILE A 653 12.82 158.88 15.17
C ILE A 653 13.76 157.46 15.32
N LEU A 654 13.53 156.30 16.15
CA LEU A 654 14.44 155.38 17.16
C LEU A 654 14.74 153.70 17.19
N THR A 655 15.51 152.94 18.15
CA THR A 655 15.98 151.38 18.25
C THR A 655 16.56 150.54 19.61
N ALA A 656 16.83 149.11 19.73
CA ALA A 656 17.89 148.18 20.54
C ALA A 656 17.71 146.75 21.48
N LEU A 657 18.74 145.77 21.71
CA LEU A 657 19.18 144.67 22.84
C LEU A 657 19.05 142.99 22.99
N MET A 658 19.91 142.08 23.73
CA MET A 658 19.90 140.48 24.03
C MET A 658 20.90 139.60 25.11
N ALA A 659 20.85 138.19 25.42
CA ALA A 659 21.69 137.25 26.45
C ALA A 659 21.77 135.53 26.51
N PRO A 660 22.55 134.68 27.39
CA PRO A 660 22.99 133.12 27.30
C PRO A 660 23.09 131.93 28.56
N PRO A 661 23.93 130.74 28.77
CA PRO A 661 23.67 129.26 29.39
C PRO A 661 24.71 128.24 30.29
N GLU A 662 24.53 126.83 30.58
CA GLU A 662 25.50 125.54 30.90
C GLU A 662 25.46 124.34 32.13
N GLY A 663 26.21 123.11 32.24
CA GLY A 663 26.17 121.86 33.30
C GLY A 663 27.14 120.45 33.40
N GLU A 664 27.06 119.34 34.32
CA GLU A 664 28.07 118.10 34.70
C GLU A 664 27.71 116.53 35.27
N GLU A 665 28.57 115.57 35.94
CA GLU A 665 28.54 113.94 36.11
C GLU A 665 28.88 112.90 37.44
N GLU A 666 29.50 111.59 37.45
CA GLU A 666 29.31 110.24 38.35
C GLU A 666 30.46 109.17 39.06
N ARG A 667 30.30 107.79 39.48
CA ARG A 667 31.15 106.81 40.48
C ARG A 667 31.49 105.16 40.42
N SER A 668 31.87 104.29 41.51
CA SER A 668 32.57 102.83 41.60
C SER A 668 32.25 101.55 42.66
N GLN A 669 33.05 100.38 42.93
CA GLN A 669 32.78 98.97 43.70
C GLN A 669 33.93 97.80 44.16
N THR A 670 33.80 96.68 45.08
CA THR A 670 34.77 95.41 45.45
C THR A 670 34.44 94.17 46.56
N TYR A 671 35.04 92.86 46.70
CA TYR A 671 34.92 91.68 47.81
C TYR A 671 35.68 90.15 47.83
N TYR A 672 35.87 89.26 48.96
CA TYR A 672 35.92 87.65 49.22
C TYR A 672 37.09 86.64 49.93
N VAL A 673 36.90 85.44 50.75
CA VAL A 673 37.89 84.23 51.24
C VAL A 673 37.54 82.92 52.27
N ILE A 674 38.29 81.70 52.46
CA ILE A 674 38.63 80.65 53.67
C ILE A 674 38.40 78.97 53.85
N LYS A 675 39.21 78.00 54.57
CA LYS A 675 38.89 76.53 55.23
C LYS A 675 39.70 75.54 56.33
N ALA A 676 40.15 74.18 56.18
CA ALA A 676 40.01 72.82 57.02
C ALA A 676 41.09 71.87 57.81
N ALA A 677 40.95 71.41 59.11
CA ALA A 677 42.08 70.71 59.88
C ALA A 677 41.97 69.68 61.12
N GLN A 678 40.90 68.93 61.50
CA GLN A 678 40.77 68.39 62.91
C GLN A 678 40.78 66.85 63.28
N ASP A 679 40.56 65.87 62.40
CA ASP A 679 39.94 64.57 62.82
C ASP A 679 40.82 63.37 63.34
N LYS A 680 42.10 63.53 63.73
CA LYS A 680 43.05 62.38 63.73
C LYS A 680 43.21 61.50 64.99
N GLU A 681 42.85 61.94 66.21
CA GLU A 681 43.51 61.42 67.44
C GLU A 681 42.84 60.22 68.17
N ALA A 682 41.60 59.84 67.87
CA ALA A 682 40.73 59.16 68.86
C ALA A 682 40.91 57.63 69.09
N LEU A 683 41.65 56.89 68.25
CA LEU A 683 41.34 55.45 68.06
C LEU A 683 42.01 54.41 69.00
N GLN A 684 43.08 54.75 69.73
CA GLN A 684 44.10 53.76 70.13
C GLN A 684 43.91 53.03 71.49
N ARG A 685 42.85 53.26 72.26
CA ARG A 685 42.75 52.85 73.69
C ARG A 685 41.87 51.62 74.03
N LYS A 686 41.61 50.69 73.11
CA LYS A 686 40.59 49.62 73.30
C LYS A 686 41.08 48.16 73.29
N GLY A 687 42.38 47.88 73.20
CA GLY A 687 42.88 46.51 73.01
C GLY A 687 42.84 45.60 74.25
N ASP A 688 43.38 46.08 75.37
CA ASP A 688 44.15 45.22 76.28
C ASP A 688 43.35 44.45 77.36
N GLN A 689 42.02 44.34 77.22
CA GLN A 689 41.14 43.81 78.29
C GLN A 689 40.62 42.38 78.12
N LEU A 690 40.76 41.75 76.94
CA LEU A 690 40.03 40.50 76.62
C LEU A 690 40.76 39.20 76.96
N ASP A 691 42.10 39.20 77.13
CA ASP A 691 42.91 37.96 77.20
C ASP A 691 42.90 37.24 78.57
N ALA A 692 42.04 37.65 79.50
CA ALA A 692 42.06 37.18 80.89
C ALA A 692 41.14 35.97 81.17
N GLU A 693 39.98 35.89 80.52
CA GLU A 693 38.88 35.00 80.95
C GLU A 693 39.03 33.54 80.51
N THR A 694 39.85 33.26 79.49
CA THR A 694 39.82 32.00 78.73
C THR A 694 40.23 30.74 79.52
N ARG A 695 40.99 30.88 80.62
CA ARG A 695 41.73 29.75 81.23
C ARG A 695 40.96 28.89 82.24
N GLN A 696 39.74 29.28 82.64
CA GLN A 696 38.98 28.51 83.64
C GLN A 696 38.18 27.33 83.04
N ALA A 697 37.81 27.40 81.76
CA ALA A 697 36.92 26.41 81.13
C ALA A 697 37.55 25.02 80.87
N GLU A 698 38.88 24.89 80.98
CA GLU A 698 39.61 23.71 80.49
C GLU A 698 39.52 22.48 81.43
N GLN A 699 39.21 22.66 82.71
CA GLN A 699 39.32 21.57 83.71
C GLN A 699 38.08 20.66 83.80
N GLU A 700 36.88 21.15 83.46
CA GLU A 700 35.63 20.40 83.64
C GLU A 700 35.43 19.27 82.60
N LEU A 701 36.07 19.38 81.44
CA LEU A 701 35.92 18.45 80.31
C LEU A 701 36.35 17.00 80.64
N ILE A 702 37.38 16.83 81.48
CA ILE A 702 38.07 15.54 81.68
C ILE A 702 37.18 14.51 82.41
N ALA A 703 36.25 14.95 83.27
CA ALA A 703 35.42 14.05 84.07
C ALA A 703 34.36 13.31 83.23
N LEU A 704 33.81 13.96 82.20
CA LEU A 704 32.74 13.42 81.35
C LEU A 704 33.22 12.32 80.38
N GLU A 705 34.52 12.31 80.07
CA GLU A 705 35.11 11.43 79.05
C GLU A 705 35.08 9.94 79.46
N ASN A 706 35.23 9.65 80.76
CA ASN A 706 35.35 8.28 81.28
C ASN A 706 34.04 7.48 81.27
N THR A 707 32.89 8.09 81.60
CA THR A 707 31.58 7.41 81.56
C THR A 707 31.13 7.14 80.12
N LEU A 708 31.49 8.04 79.20
CA LEU A 708 31.24 7.93 77.77
C LEU A 708 31.88 6.67 77.17
N ALA A 709 33.11 6.33 77.59
CA ALA A 709 33.85 5.17 77.10
C ALA A 709 33.14 3.82 77.35
N LEU A 710 32.55 3.63 78.54
CA LEU A 710 31.93 2.34 78.91
C LEU A 710 30.61 2.12 78.16
N MET A 711 29.78 3.17 78.04
CA MET A 711 28.55 3.14 77.24
C MET A 711 28.86 2.99 75.75
N ASN A 712 29.96 3.58 75.26
CA ASN A 712 30.45 3.35 73.90
C ASN A 712 30.84 1.90 73.67
N GLY A 713 31.46 1.20 74.63
CA GLY A 713 31.81 -0.22 74.51
C GLY A 713 30.61 -1.09 74.10
N CYS A 714 29.55 -1.09 74.91
CA CYS A 714 28.33 -1.85 74.59
C CYS A 714 27.64 -1.37 73.30
N ASN A 715 27.62 -0.06 73.04
CA ASN A 715 27.08 0.48 71.78
C ASN A 715 27.92 0.06 70.56
N THR A 716 29.24 -0.10 70.67
CA THR A 716 30.07 -0.56 69.54
C THR A 716 29.75 -1.99 69.17
N LEU A 717 29.55 -2.90 70.15
CA LEU A 717 29.13 -4.28 69.87
C LEU A 717 27.75 -4.33 69.21
N LEU A 718 26.77 -3.57 69.73
CA LEU A 718 25.43 -3.47 69.13
C LEU A 718 25.47 -2.85 67.72
N ARG A 719 26.39 -1.90 67.47
CA ARG A 719 26.64 -1.32 66.14
C ARG A 719 27.40 -2.26 65.20
N HIS A 720 28.07 -3.30 65.69
CA HIS A 720 28.63 -4.35 64.84
C HIS A 720 27.56 -5.38 64.45
N SER A 721 26.64 -5.76 65.35
CA SER A 721 25.49 -6.61 65.00
C SER A 721 24.48 -5.93 64.07
N TYR A 722 24.42 -4.59 64.10
CA TYR A 722 23.63 -3.77 63.17
C TYR A 722 24.51 -2.92 62.24
N ALA A 723 25.70 -3.40 61.87
CA ALA A 723 26.58 -2.68 60.96
C ALA A 723 25.92 -2.53 59.57
N LYS A 724 25.78 -1.29 59.10
CA LYS A 724 25.45 -1.02 57.69
C LYS A 724 26.58 -1.55 56.80
N LEU A 725 26.21 -2.05 55.63
CA LEU A 725 27.18 -2.41 54.60
C LEU A 725 27.99 -1.17 54.16
N PRO A 726 29.23 -1.34 53.66
CA PRO A 726 30.11 -0.23 53.26
C PRO A 726 29.50 0.66 52.16
N ASP A 727 30.00 1.90 52.03
CA ASP A 727 29.52 2.89 51.06
C ASP A 727 29.71 2.48 49.57
N ASP A 728 30.50 1.43 49.31
CA ASP A 728 30.68 0.79 48.00
C ASP A 728 29.57 -0.22 47.63
N ALA A 729 28.58 -0.45 48.50
CA ALA A 729 27.46 -1.35 48.24
C ALA A 729 26.54 -0.84 47.12
N GLU A 730 26.11 -1.73 46.22
CA GLU A 730 25.34 -1.41 45.01
C GLU A 730 24.02 -0.65 45.28
N GLU A 731 23.39 -0.88 46.44
CA GLU A 731 22.18 -0.14 46.85
C GLU A 731 22.42 1.38 46.95
N LEU A 732 23.64 1.78 47.33
CA LEU A 732 24.02 3.19 47.52
C LEU A 732 24.42 3.89 46.21
N THR A 733 24.87 3.15 45.19
CA THR A 733 25.03 3.67 43.83
C THR A 733 23.69 3.76 43.13
N GLN A 734 22.86 2.71 43.18
CA GLN A 734 21.49 2.72 42.64
C GLN A 734 20.64 3.86 43.23
N MET A 735 20.76 4.16 44.54
CA MET A 735 20.03 5.27 45.16
C MET A 735 20.56 6.66 44.76
N LYS A 736 21.82 6.78 44.28
CA LYS A 736 22.33 8.01 43.64
C LYS A 736 21.78 8.13 42.21
N GLU A 737 21.82 7.06 41.43
CA GLU A 737 21.27 7.03 40.06
C GLU A 737 19.77 7.35 40.03
N LEU A 738 18.98 6.74 40.92
CA LEU A 738 17.54 7.02 41.05
C LEU A 738 17.25 8.50 41.41
N LYS A 739 18.14 9.14 42.17
CA LYS A 739 18.04 10.59 42.47
C LYS A 739 18.36 11.45 41.26
N GLU A 740 19.34 11.07 40.43
CA GLU A 740 19.61 11.77 39.18
C GLU A 740 18.52 11.55 38.13
N GLN A 741 17.96 10.35 38.04
CA GLN A 741 16.79 10.05 37.21
C GLN A 741 15.58 10.90 37.65
N LEU A 742 15.30 10.99 38.97
CA LEU A 742 14.26 11.90 39.50
C LEU A 742 14.53 13.36 39.15
N ARG A 743 15.78 13.83 39.21
CA ARG A 743 16.17 15.19 38.83
C ARG A 743 15.93 15.45 37.34
N LEU A 744 16.32 14.52 36.46
CA LEU A 744 16.10 14.60 35.02
C LEU A 744 14.61 14.56 34.67
N LEU A 745 13.82 13.70 35.33
CA LEU A 745 12.37 13.65 35.17
C LEU A 745 11.69 14.93 35.65
N SER A 746 12.13 15.54 36.75
CA SER A 746 11.62 16.83 37.23
C SER A 746 11.94 17.99 36.27
N ILE A 747 13.11 17.97 35.62
CA ILE A 747 13.46 18.95 34.58
C ILE A 747 12.57 18.76 33.34
N LYS A 748 12.35 17.51 32.88
CA LYS A 748 11.42 17.21 31.79
C LYS A 748 9.99 17.65 32.12
N GLN A 749 9.48 17.33 33.31
CA GLN A 749 8.16 17.73 33.76
C GLN A 749 7.95 19.26 33.70
N ARG A 750 8.96 20.06 34.05
CA ARG A 750 8.90 21.52 33.91
C ARG A 750 8.87 21.99 32.45
N TYR A 751 9.65 21.35 31.57
CA TYR A 751 9.63 21.64 30.14
C TYR A 751 8.28 21.29 29.51
N ASP A 752 7.74 20.12 29.87
CA ASP A 752 6.43 19.64 29.41
C ASP A 752 5.28 20.50 29.98
N GLN A 753 5.43 21.08 31.17
CA GLN A 753 4.50 22.08 31.73
C GLN A 753 4.52 23.38 30.92
N VAL A 754 5.69 24.00 30.69
CA VAL A 754 5.79 25.22 29.87
C VAL A 754 5.20 25.00 28.48
N ARG A 755 5.50 23.85 27.86
CA ARG A 755 4.95 23.46 26.55
C ARG A 755 3.44 23.22 26.59
N LEU A 756 2.88 22.76 27.70
CA LEU A 756 1.44 22.60 27.89
C LEU A 756 0.75 23.98 28.02
N ASP A 757 1.37 24.93 28.72
CA ASP A 757 0.87 26.30 28.85
C ASP A 757 0.90 27.03 27.50
N GLU A 758 2.02 26.93 26.74
CA GLU A 758 2.11 27.41 25.35
C GLU A 758 0.98 26.83 24.47
N LEU A 759 0.75 25.52 24.54
CA LEU A 759 -0.31 24.86 23.76
C LEU A 759 -1.70 25.38 24.15
N GLN A 760 -1.99 25.54 25.44
CA GLN A 760 -3.25 26.11 25.94
C GLN A 760 -3.44 27.57 25.48
N GLU A 761 -2.39 28.39 25.43
CA GLU A 761 -2.48 29.74 24.88
C GLU A 761 -2.80 29.72 23.38
N THR A 762 -2.17 28.84 22.59
CA THR A 762 -2.57 28.70 21.16
C THR A 762 -3.99 28.15 20.99
N GLU A 763 -4.51 27.35 21.94
CA GLU A 763 -5.88 26.86 21.92
C GLU A 763 -6.89 27.97 22.25
N ARG A 764 -6.62 28.78 23.28
CA ARG A 764 -7.42 29.97 23.63
C ARG A 764 -7.51 30.94 22.44
N ALA A 765 -6.37 31.27 21.82
CA ALA A 765 -6.33 32.15 20.66
C ALA A 765 -7.11 31.60 19.45
N LYS A 766 -7.11 30.26 19.24
CA LYS A 766 -7.93 29.61 18.20
C LYS A 766 -9.43 29.65 18.52
N LEU A 767 -9.81 29.48 19.79
CA LEU A 767 -11.20 29.55 20.24
C LEU A 767 -11.76 30.99 20.12
N GLU A 768 -10.97 32.00 20.49
CA GLU A 768 -11.32 33.42 20.29
C GLU A 768 -11.46 33.77 18.81
N CYS A 769 -10.51 33.35 17.97
CA CYS A 769 -10.58 33.52 16.51
C CYS A 769 -11.82 32.84 15.91
N LYS A 770 -12.15 31.63 16.37
CA LYS A 770 -13.38 30.91 15.99
C LYS A 770 -14.63 31.69 16.40
N SER A 771 -14.70 32.18 17.64
CA SER A 771 -15.86 32.95 18.14
C SER A 771 -16.08 34.24 17.33
N ASN A 772 -15.01 34.91 16.91
CA ASN A 772 -15.09 36.09 16.05
C ASN A 772 -15.62 35.73 14.65
N LEU A 773 -15.11 34.66 14.05
CA LEU A 773 -15.61 34.15 12.76
C LEU A 773 -17.08 33.72 12.83
N GLU A 774 -17.51 33.11 13.93
CA GLU A 774 -18.93 32.74 14.14
C GLU A 774 -19.82 33.99 14.22
N ALA A 775 -19.39 35.06 14.90
CA ALA A 775 -20.12 36.33 14.96
C ALA A 775 -20.19 37.07 13.61
N GLU A 776 -19.09 37.09 12.83
CA GLU A 776 -19.10 37.62 11.45
C GLU A 776 -20.06 36.84 10.55
N LEU A 777 -20.06 35.50 10.66
CA LEU A 777 -20.92 34.62 9.90
C LEU A 777 -22.40 34.81 10.27
N GLU A 778 -22.72 35.13 11.53
CA GLU A 778 -24.06 35.57 11.92
C GLU A 778 -24.47 36.92 11.33
N LEU A 779 -23.56 37.91 11.26
CA LEU A 779 -23.82 39.18 10.58
C LEU A 779 -24.16 38.94 9.09
N TYR A 780 -23.38 38.10 8.40
CA TYR A 780 -23.65 37.74 7.01
C TYR A 780 -24.93 36.94 6.82
N LYS A 781 -25.31 36.06 7.77
CA LYS A 781 -26.64 35.40 7.77
C LYS A 781 -27.78 36.43 7.84
N GLN A 782 -27.68 37.41 8.75
CA GLN A 782 -28.68 38.47 8.90
C GLN A 782 -28.80 39.34 7.63
N GLN A 783 -27.68 39.72 7.01
CA GLN A 783 -27.67 40.45 5.74
C GLN A 783 -28.34 39.64 4.61
N ASN A 784 -28.04 38.35 4.48
CA ASN A 784 -28.70 37.49 3.50
C ASN A 784 -30.20 37.31 3.76
N GLN A 785 -30.63 37.24 5.03
CA GLN A 785 -32.06 37.24 5.39
C GLN A 785 -32.75 38.56 4.99
N GLN A 786 -32.11 39.71 5.21
CA GLN A 786 -32.63 41.01 4.77
C GLN A 786 -32.78 41.03 3.23
N LEU A 787 -31.72 40.73 2.49
CA LEU A 787 -31.72 40.72 1.02
C LEU A 787 -32.73 39.73 0.43
N THR A 788 -32.89 38.54 1.02
CA THR A 788 -33.93 37.59 0.57
C THR A 788 -35.33 38.17 0.81
N THR A 789 -35.64 38.76 1.97
CA THR A 789 -36.96 39.41 2.17
C THR A 789 -37.22 40.58 1.22
N GLU A 790 -36.18 41.30 0.77
CA GLU A 790 -36.34 42.34 -0.24
C GLU A 790 -36.61 41.77 -1.64
N LEU A 791 -35.85 40.76 -2.07
CA LEU A 791 -36.08 40.04 -3.32
C LEU A 791 -37.51 39.47 -3.35
N ASP A 792 -37.97 38.96 -2.21
CA ASP A 792 -39.31 38.42 -2.01
C ASP A 792 -40.41 39.50 -2.01
N ARG A 793 -40.10 40.76 -1.69
CA ARG A 793 -41.01 41.90 -1.93
C ARG A 793 -41.05 42.24 -3.42
N LYS A 794 -39.90 42.29 -4.09
CA LYS A 794 -39.80 42.60 -5.53
C LYS A 794 -40.43 41.54 -6.43
N SER A 795 -40.37 40.26 -6.07
CA SER A 795 -41.04 39.18 -6.80
C SER A 795 -42.57 39.36 -6.77
N ARG A 796 -43.14 39.63 -5.57
CA ARG A 796 -44.56 39.96 -5.38
C ARG A 796 -44.96 41.21 -6.16
N ASP A 797 -44.15 42.29 -6.13
CA ASP A 797 -44.38 43.49 -6.93
C ASP A 797 -44.49 43.15 -8.43
N ILE A 798 -43.50 42.43 -8.97
CA ILE A 798 -43.45 41.98 -10.36
C ILE A 798 -44.69 41.15 -10.74
N ASP A 799 -45.14 40.24 -9.88
CA ASP A 799 -46.31 39.41 -10.17
C ASP A 799 -47.63 40.19 -10.09
N THR A 800 -47.74 41.21 -9.23
CA THR A 800 -48.87 42.15 -9.32
C THR A 800 -48.84 42.98 -10.61
N GLN A 801 -47.66 43.35 -11.12
CA GLN A 801 -47.51 44.05 -12.40
C GLN A 801 -47.89 43.13 -13.58
N LYS A 802 -47.41 41.88 -13.62
CA LYS A 802 -47.85 40.86 -14.61
C LYS A 802 -49.36 40.65 -14.56
N ALA A 803 -49.96 40.57 -13.35
CA ALA A 803 -51.41 40.43 -13.20
C ALA A 803 -52.18 41.66 -13.72
N ARG A 804 -51.66 42.87 -13.53
CA ARG A 804 -52.23 44.10 -14.14
C ARG A 804 -52.10 44.07 -15.67
N TYR A 805 -50.91 43.76 -16.20
CA TYR A 805 -50.64 43.65 -17.64
C TYR A 805 -51.58 42.64 -18.32
N ASN A 806 -51.72 41.44 -17.74
CA ASN A 806 -52.60 40.39 -18.25
C ASN A 806 -54.10 40.79 -18.19
N ARG A 807 -54.51 41.63 -17.23
CA ARG A 807 -55.87 42.21 -17.19
C ARG A 807 -56.06 43.25 -18.30
N SER A 808 -55.09 44.12 -18.58
CA SER A 808 -55.15 45.05 -19.72
C SER A 808 -55.11 44.33 -21.07
N LEU A 809 -54.28 43.30 -21.23
CA LEU A 809 -54.17 42.54 -22.47
C LEU A 809 -55.47 41.75 -22.76
N LYS A 810 -56.10 41.14 -21.74
CA LYS A 810 -57.44 40.54 -21.88
C LYS A 810 -58.56 41.57 -22.17
N ARG A 811 -58.42 42.83 -21.73
CA ARG A 811 -59.33 43.92 -22.13
C ARG A 811 -59.10 44.34 -23.58
N MET A 812 -57.83 44.49 -24.00
CA MET A 812 -57.44 44.80 -25.38
C MET A 812 -57.95 43.74 -26.36
N GLN A 813 -57.73 42.46 -26.07
CA GLN A 813 -58.27 41.34 -26.87
C GLN A 813 -59.81 41.34 -26.92
N LYS A 814 -60.51 41.69 -25.83
CA LYS A 814 -61.98 41.85 -25.86
C LYS A 814 -62.42 43.03 -26.73
N LEU A 815 -61.71 44.15 -26.71
CA LEU A 815 -62.00 45.28 -27.62
C LEU A 815 -61.70 44.93 -29.07
N GLN A 816 -60.58 44.28 -29.36
CA GLN A 816 -60.20 43.81 -30.69
C GLN A 816 -61.21 42.79 -31.24
N ASN A 817 -61.67 41.85 -30.41
CA ASN A 817 -62.72 40.89 -30.75
C ASN A 817 -64.11 41.54 -30.89
N ASN A 818 -64.36 42.69 -30.25
CA ASN A 818 -65.59 43.45 -30.46
C ASN A 818 -65.54 44.30 -31.74
N ILE A 819 -64.35 44.75 -32.16
CA ILE A 819 -64.13 45.42 -33.44
C ILE A 819 -64.35 44.42 -34.58
N THR A 820 -63.75 43.22 -34.52
CA THR A 820 -63.98 42.19 -35.55
C THR A 820 -65.42 41.65 -35.56
N LYS A 821 -66.08 41.53 -34.41
CA LYS A 821 -67.51 41.14 -34.34
C LYS A 821 -68.50 42.25 -34.74
N LYS A 822 -68.05 43.49 -34.95
CA LYS A 822 -68.88 44.61 -35.44
C LYS A 822 -68.67 44.92 -36.93
N GLN A 823 -68.18 43.97 -37.73
CA GLN A 823 -68.07 44.12 -39.19
C GLN A 823 -69.42 43.89 -39.93
N ILE A 824 -70.49 44.55 -39.47
CA ILE A 824 -71.73 44.75 -40.22
C ILE A 824 -72.21 46.19 -39.93
N LEU A 825 -72.49 46.92 -41.01
CA LEU A 825 -72.96 48.33 -41.12
C LEU A 825 -71.90 49.45 -40.96
N ASP A 826 -71.88 50.28 -42.01
CA ASP A 826 -71.49 51.69 -42.18
C ASP A 826 -70.08 52.18 -41.77
N ALA A 827 -69.27 52.46 -42.79
CA ALA A 827 -67.88 52.87 -42.68
C ALA A 827 -67.66 54.25 -42.00
N GLU A 828 -68.57 55.21 -42.19
CA GLU A 828 -68.43 56.56 -41.63
C GLU A 828 -68.47 56.57 -40.10
N GLN A 829 -69.30 55.73 -39.49
CA GLN A 829 -69.31 55.57 -38.02
C GLN A 829 -68.06 54.85 -37.52
N HIS A 830 -67.48 53.96 -38.33
CA HIS A 830 -66.26 53.23 -37.98
C HIS A 830 -65.04 54.15 -37.89
N GLU A 831 -64.91 55.14 -38.78
CA GLU A 831 -63.82 56.12 -38.71
C GLU A 831 -63.99 57.10 -37.53
N ALA A 832 -65.21 57.59 -37.27
CA ALA A 832 -65.50 58.43 -36.10
C ALA A 832 -65.18 57.71 -34.78
N VAL A 833 -65.54 56.43 -34.65
CA VAL A 833 -65.23 55.61 -33.47
C VAL A 833 -63.73 55.34 -33.34
N LEU A 834 -62.99 55.12 -34.44
CA LEU A 834 -61.53 55.00 -34.39
C LEU A 834 -60.84 56.32 -34.00
N GLY A 835 -61.38 57.47 -34.42
CA GLY A 835 -60.94 58.80 -33.99
C GLY A 835 -61.10 58.98 -32.48
N ASP A 836 -62.29 58.72 -31.95
CA ASP A 836 -62.57 58.87 -30.52
C ASP A 836 -61.80 57.83 -29.66
N ILE A 837 -61.59 56.60 -30.15
CA ILE A 837 -60.70 55.62 -29.50
C ILE A 837 -59.26 56.16 -29.41
N LYS A 838 -58.73 56.77 -30.48
CA LYS A 838 -57.39 57.40 -30.46
C LYS A 838 -57.34 58.56 -29.46
N VAL A 839 -58.34 59.45 -29.44
CA VAL A 839 -58.43 60.57 -28.49
C VAL A 839 -58.52 60.08 -27.05
N ARG A 840 -59.30 59.03 -26.77
CA ARG A 840 -59.36 58.38 -25.45
C ARG A 840 -58.03 57.75 -25.06
N MET A 841 -57.34 57.05 -25.97
CA MET A 841 -55.99 56.52 -25.71
C MET A 841 -54.97 57.62 -25.39
N ILE A 842 -55.02 58.75 -26.10
CA ILE A 842 -54.13 59.89 -25.87
C ILE A 842 -54.44 60.54 -24.51
N ARG A 843 -55.72 60.69 -24.14
CA ARG A 843 -56.12 61.14 -22.79
C ARG A 843 -55.64 60.17 -21.71
N GLU A 844 -55.90 58.87 -21.84
CA GLU A 844 -55.43 57.88 -20.86
C GLU A 844 -53.89 57.84 -20.74
N LEU A 845 -53.15 58.13 -21.81
CA LEU A 845 -51.69 58.24 -21.78
C LEU A 845 -51.23 59.53 -21.08
N ALA A 846 -51.87 60.67 -21.36
CA ALA A 846 -51.61 61.92 -20.65
C ALA A 846 -51.93 61.78 -19.15
N ASP A 847 -53.09 61.23 -18.80
CA ASP A 847 -53.49 60.94 -17.42
C ASP A 847 -52.49 60.00 -16.72
N ARG A 848 -51.99 58.97 -17.42
CA ARG A 848 -50.96 58.07 -16.88
C ARG A 848 -49.61 58.77 -16.67
N MET A 849 -49.16 59.60 -17.61
CA MET A 849 -47.92 60.37 -17.44
C MET A 849 -48.04 61.38 -16.29
N ILE A 850 -49.18 62.07 -16.17
CA ILE A 850 -49.46 62.98 -15.05
C ILE A 850 -49.48 62.20 -13.73
N GLN A 851 -50.10 61.02 -13.69
CA GLN A 851 -50.11 60.16 -12.49
C GLN A 851 -48.72 59.61 -12.14
N GLU A 852 -47.87 59.28 -13.11
CA GLU A 852 -46.48 58.88 -12.86
C GLU A 852 -45.60 60.03 -12.38
N LEU A 853 -45.73 61.22 -12.97
CA LEU A 853 -45.00 62.42 -12.52
C LEU A 853 -45.39 62.77 -11.08
N LEU A 854 -46.70 62.82 -10.77
CA LEU A 854 -47.19 63.01 -9.41
C LEU A 854 -46.79 61.86 -8.47
N ALA A 855 -46.70 60.61 -8.96
CA ALA A 855 -46.22 59.49 -8.14
C ALA A 855 -44.72 59.59 -7.80
N ARG A 856 -43.91 60.21 -8.65
CA ARG A 856 -42.48 60.45 -8.42
C ARG A 856 -42.23 61.70 -7.56
N THR A 857 -43.02 62.77 -7.71
CA THR A 857 -42.91 63.96 -6.85
C THR A 857 -43.44 63.75 -5.43
N ARG A 858 -44.30 62.75 -5.17
CA ARG A 858 -44.78 62.39 -3.80
C ARG A 858 -43.69 62.24 -2.73
N ALA A 859 -42.45 61.95 -3.11
CA ALA A 859 -41.31 61.89 -2.18
C ALA A 859 -40.90 63.27 -1.61
N ASN A 860 -41.28 64.38 -2.27
CA ASN A 860 -41.06 65.75 -1.83
C ASN A 860 -42.38 66.53 -1.90
N THR A 861 -43.03 66.73 -0.75
CA THR A 861 -44.37 67.36 -0.66
C THR A 861 -44.44 68.70 -1.38
N GLN A 862 -43.49 69.61 -1.12
CA GLN A 862 -43.42 70.92 -1.76
C GLN A 862 -43.34 70.83 -3.30
N MET A 863 -42.58 69.88 -3.85
CA MET A 863 -42.50 69.65 -5.31
C MET A 863 -43.78 69.04 -5.87
N ASN A 864 -44.48 68.22 -5.09
CA ASN A 864 -45.77 67.66 -5.46
C ASN A 864 -46.88 68.73 -5.49
N ASP A 865 -46.86 69.66 -4.54
CA ASP A 865 -47.85 70.74 -4.46
C ASP A 865 -47.58 71.82 -5.52
N GLN A 866 -46.32 72.14 -5.80
CA GLN A 866 -45.91 72.96 -6.95
C GLN A 866 -46.29 72.30 -8.30
N ALA A 867 -46.07 70.99 -8.46
CA ALA A 867 -46.50 70.28 -9.66
C ALA A 867 -48.03 70.30 -9.84
N GLN A 868 -48.81 70.08 -8.77
CA GLN A 868 -50.27 70.13 -8.82
C GLN A 868 -50.80 71.54 -9.13
N THR A 869 -50.22 72.59 -8.55
CA THR A 869 -50.61 73.98 -8.85
C THR A 869 -50.29 74.34 -10.31
N LEU A 870 -49.10 74.02 -10.83
CA LEU A 870 -48.74 74.23 -12.23
C LEU A 870 -49.63 73.42 -13.19
N LEU A 871 -49.94 72.15 -12.88
CA LEU A 871 -50.90 71.35 -13.65
C LEU A 871 -52.29 71.99 -13.67
N SER A 872 -52.79 72.48 -12.52
CA SER A 872 -54.09 73.14 -12.44
C SER A 872 -54.13 74.46 -13.23
N ALA A 873 -53.05 75.25 -13.19
CA ALA A 873 -52.91 76.49 -13.95
C ALA A 873 -52.86 76.25 -15.48
N SER A 874 -52.36 75.10 -15.91
CA SER A 874 -52.37 74.67 -17.33
C SER A 874 -53.73 74.20 -17.86
N GLY A 875 -54.78 74.18 -17.01
CA GLY A 875 -56.13 73.74 -17.39
C GLY A 875 -56.31 72.21 -17.52
N LEU A 876 -55.27 71.42 -17.27
CA LEU A 876 -55.31 69.96 -17.35
C LEU A 876 -56.00 69.36 -16.11
N ARG A 877 -57.24 68.90 -16.29
CA ARG A 877 -58.04 68.26 -15.22
C ARG A 877 -57.52 66.86 -14.88
N PHE A 878 -56.69 66.75 -13.85
CA PHE A 878 -56.33 65.47 -13.25
C PHE A 878 -57.45 64.96 -12.31
N SER A 879 -57.74 63.66 -12.35
CA SER A 879 -58.82 63.06 -11.56
C SER A 879 -58.36 62.72 -10.14
N THR A 880 -58.80 63.51 -9.15
CA THR A 880 -58.65 63.22 -7.73
C THR A 880 -59.64 62.14 -7.28
N LEU A 881 -59.35 60.88 -7.61
CA LEU A 881 -60.06 59.73 -7.04
C LEU A 881 -59.82 59.68 -5.53
N GLY A 882 -60.80 60.17 -4.78
CA GLY A 882 -60.70 60.43 -3.36
C GLY A 882 -60.67 59.17 -2.48
N GLU A 883 -60.51 59.43 -1.19
CA GLU A 883 -60.44 58.46 -0.10
C GLU A 883 -61.57 57.44 -0.18
N ARG A 884 -61.23 56.14 -0.20
CA ARG A 884 -62.22 55.09 0.09
C ARG A 884 -61.78 54.22 1.25
N ARG A 885 -62.44 54.47 2.38
CA ARG A 885 -62.32 53.82 3.70
C ARG A 885 -62.02 52.33 3.62
N VAL A 886 -61.04 51.87 4.40
CA VAL A 886 -60.86 50.46 4.78
C VAL A 886 -61.49 50.23 6.15
N SER A 887 -62.52 49.39 6.21
CA SER A 887 -63.26 49.02 7.44
C SER A 887 -64.23 47.89 7.10
N ARG A 888 -64.37 46.76 7.80
CA ARG A 888 -63.64 46.07 8.90
C ARG A 888 -63.51 44.57 8.45
N ALA A 889 -62.84 43.61 9.08
CA ALA A 889 -62.43 43.36 10.47
C ALA A 889 -61.07 42.58 10.46
N SER A 890 -60.42 42.20 11.57
CA SER A 890 -60.88 42.12 12.96
C SER A 890 -59.78 42.49 13.96
N MET A 891 -60.18 43.25 14.98
CA MET A 891 -59.54 43.31 16.31
C MET A 891 -60.63 43.69 17.32
N ASN A 892 -60.75 42.93 18.40
CA ASN A 892 -61.65 43.24 19.52
C ASN A 892 -60.95 44.14 20.52
N SER A 893 -61.55 45.29 20.87
CA SER A 893 -61.55 45.85 22.23
C SER A 893 -62.37 47.15 22.29
N ASN A 894 -62.96 47.44 23.45
CA ASN A 894 -63.85 48.59 23.64
C ASN A 894 -63.09 49.88 23.98
N SER A 895 -63.73 51.00 23.68
CA SER A 895 -63.39 52.31 24.23
C SER A 895 -63.85 52.47 25.68
N SER A 896 -63.08 53.17 26.49
CA SER A 896 -63.55 53.89 27.68
C SER A 896 -62.83 55.26 27.78
N SER A 897 -63.32 56.15 28.64
CA SER A 897 -63.03 57.60 28.60
C SER A 897 -61.97 58.05 29.60
N ALA A 898 -61.21 59.10 29.24
CA ALA A 898 -60.65 60.05 30.21
C ALA A 898 -60.35 61.44 29.61
N ARG A 899 -60.43 62.41 30.50
CA ARG A 899 -60.25 63.88 30.38
C ARG A 899 -58.85 64.33 29.91
N SER A 900 -58.82 65.45 29.17
CA SER A 900 -58.25 66.77 29.53
C SER A 900 -57.16 66.91 30.63
N PRO A 901 -56.31 67.97 30.62
CA PRO A 901 -55.86 68.85 29.51
C PRO A 901 -54.40 69.42 29.65
N THR A 902 -54.11 70.50 28.90
CA THR A 902 -53.29 71.69 29.24
C THR A 902 -51.75 71.72 29.18
N THR A 903 -51.26 72.86 28.68
CA THR A 903 -50.01 73.60 28.99
C THR A 903 -48.65 73.00 28.60
N SER A 904 -47.64 73.79 28.21
CA SER A 904 -47.60 75.26 28.00
C SER A 904 -46.55 75.66 26.94
N SER A 905 -46.80 76.80 26.30
CA SER A 905 -45.79 77.58 25.59
C SER A 905 -44.73 78.14 26.53
N LEU A 906 -43.55 78.47 26.00
CA LEU A 906 -42.95 79.81 26.17
C LEU A 906 -41.87 80.05 25.11
N SER A 907 -41.72 81.31 24.69
CA SER A 907 -40.84 81.73 23.61
C SER A 907 -40.16 83.06 23.94
N THR A 908 -38.85 83.02 24.14
CA THR A 908 -37.91 84.16 24.28
C THR A 908 -36.50 83.57 24.42
N SER A 909 -35.37 84.23 24.11
CA SER A 909 -35.01 85.28 23.15
C SER A 909 -33.51 85.54 23.29
N ALA A 910 -32.81 85.86 22.19
CA ALA A 910 -31.44 86.41 22.09
C ALA A 910 -30.55 86.55 23.36
N GLY A 911 -29.33 85.97 23.37
CA GLY A 911 -28.48 85.98 24.58
C GLY A 911 -26.98 85.66 24.46
N SER A 912 -26.29 86.06 23.37
CA SER A 912 -24.80 86.03 23.24
C SER A 912 -24.11 84.65 23.18
N GLY A 913 -22.87 84.62 22.67
CA GLY A 913 -21.95 83.47 22.75
C GLY A 913 -21.60 82.77 21.42
N THR A 914 -20.35 82.96 20.97
CA THR A 914 -19.57 82.03 20.12
C THR A 914 -20.24 81.33 18.92
N THR A 915 -20.20 81.97 17.74
CA THR A 915 -19.77 81.30 16.49
C THR A 915 -18.97 82.29 15.63
N SER A 916 -17.91 81.82 14.98
CA SER A 916 -17.20 82.53 13.90
C SER A 916 -16.50 81.51 12.99
N PRO A 917 -16.29 81.79 11.69
CA PRO A 917 -16.40 80.72 10.69
C PRO A 917 -15.17 80.51 9.80
N CYS A 918 -15.06 79.27 9.28
CA CYS A 918 -14.38 78.93 8.03
C CYS A 918 -12.83 79.08 7.98
N PRO A 919 -12.17 78.56 6.93
CA PRO A 919 -10.87 77.90 7.12
C PRO A 919 -9.65 78.68 6.60
N SER A 920 -8.50 78.35 7.18
CA SER A 920 -7.19 78.46 6.54
C SER A 920 -6.29 77.30 7.00
N GLN A 921 -5.10 77.20 6.40
CA GLN A 921 -4.37 75.94 6.19
C GLN A 921 -3.43 75.51 7.35
N GLN A 922 -2.80 74.36 7.14
CA GLN A 922 -1.40 74.05 7.51
C GLN A 922 -1.12 73.26 8.81
N GLU A 923 -1.18 71.94 8.65
CA GLU A 923 -0.29 70.89 9.21
C GLU A 923 0.42 71.16 10.56
N CYS A 924 -0.04 70.47 11.61
CA CYS A 924 0.81 70.09 12.75
C CYS A 924 1.73 68.93 12.32
N ARG A 925 3.05 68.96 12.61
CA ARG A 925 3.66 68.56 13.89
C ARG A 925 3.09 67.23 14.43
N ALA A 926 3.84 66.12 14.36
CA ALA A 926 4.97 65.75 15.26
C ALA A 926 4.47 65.16 16.59
N SER A 927 5.13 64.18 17.24
CA SER A 927 6.32 63.37 16.88
C SER A 927 6.53 62.29 17.95
N SER A 928 7.12 61.13 17.60
CA SER A 928 7.86 60.33 18.60
C SER A 928 8.96 59.47 17.97
N ALA A 929 10.17 60.02 17.95
CA ALA A 929 11.42 59.29 17.77
C ALA A 929 12.55 60.10 18.44
N ARG A 930 13.19 59.53 19.47
CA ARG A 930 14.32 60.10 20.21
C ARG A 930 15.18 58.92 20.71
N SER A 931 16.27 58.56 20.03
CA SER A 931 17.61 59.19 20.04
C SER A 931 18.34 59.02 21.37
N VAL A 932 19.57 58.47 21.32
CA VAL A 932 20.81 58.94 21.99
C VAL A 932 22.00 58.00 21.65
N GLU A 933 23.04 58.57 21.01
CA GLU A 933 24.51 58.32 21.20
C GLU A 933 25.14 56.91 20.95
N THR A 934 26.43 56.70 20.61
CA THR A 934 27.56 57.59 20.15
C THR A 934 28.72 56.81 19.47
N VAL A 935 29.30 57.39 18.40
CA VAL A 935 30.76 57.56 18.10
C VAL A 935 31.73 56.37 17.80
N SER A 936 32.54 56.57 16.73
CA SER A 936 33.85 55.93 16.36
C SER A 936 33.88 54.47 15.88
N ALA A 937 34.78 54.02 14.99
CA ALA A 937 35.73 54.61 13.98
C ALA A 937 36.36 53.41 13.18
N ARG A 938 37.14 53.48 12.08
CA ARG A 938 37.74 54.52 11.19
C ARG A 938 37.12 54.40 9.75
N SER A 939 37.53 54.98 8.60
CA SER A 939 38.78 55.53 8.00
C SER A 939 39.82 54.45 7.56
N ASP A 940 40.47 54.46 6.38
CA ASP A 940 40.59 55.47 5.31
C ASP A 940 40.64 54.91 3.86
N LEU A 941 40.25 55.78 2.93
CA LEU A 941 40.76 56.09 1.58
C LEU A 941 41.86 55.23 0.89
N SER A 942 41.67 54.97 -0.42
CA SER A 942 42.67 55.05 -1.55
C SER A 942 43.94 54.15 -1.52
N GLU A 943 44.64 53.82 -2.62
CA GLU A 943 44.64 54.30 -4.01
C GLU A 943 45.24 53.26 -5.00
N ALA A 944 45.25 53.59 -6.30
CA ALA A 944 46.24 53.22 -7.34
C ALA A 944 46.70 51.74 -7.58
N ASP A 945 46.07 51.12 -8.60
CA ASP A 945 46.70 50.74 -9.90
C ASP A 945 47.79 49.62 -9.99
N VAL A 946 48.16 49.30 -11.25
CA VAL A 946 49.27 48.46 -11.75
C VAL A 946 49.09 46.93 -11.72
N SER A 947 48.21 46.47 -12.61
CA SER A 947 48.54 45.59 -13.76
C SER A 947 49.72 44.60 -13.65
N GLN A 948 49.47 43.29 -13.87
CA GLN A 948 49.90 42.59 -15.09
C GLN A 948 49.42 41.11 -15.24
N LYS A 949 49.15 40.71 -16.49
CA LYS A 949 49.07 39.33 -17.02
C LYS A 949 50.50 38.87 -17.40
N PRO A 950 50.86 37.55 -17.53
CA PRO A 950 50.17 36.65 -18.48
C PRO A 950 50.25 35.10 -18.32
N LYS A 951 49.35 34.41 -19.06
CA LYS A 951 49.51 33.14 -19.82
C LYS A 951 50.39 31.99 -19.27
N LYS A 952 49.82 30.77 -19.21
CA LYS A 952 50.01 29.71 -20.25
C LYS A 952 49.21 28.42 -19.99
N GLU A 953 48.72 27.82 -21.07
CA GLU A 953 48.35 26.38 -21.21
C GLU A 953 49.64 25.56 -21.61
N PRO A 954 49.65 24.23 -21.90
CA PRO A 954 48.53 23.30 -22.16
C PRO A 954 48.70 21.78 -21.81
N LYS A 955 47.68 20.99 -22.23
CA LYS A 955 47.75 19.65 -22.90
C LYS A 955 47.88 18.30 -22.12
N THR A 956 46.75 17.56 -22.16
CA THR A 956 46.55 16.18 -22.69
C THR A 956 46.97 14.87 -21.96
N VAL A 957 45.93 14.09 -21.60
CA VAL A 957 45.58 12.71 -22.09
C VAL A 957 46.16 11.43 -21.41
N ARG A 958 45.24 10.44 -21.21
CA ARG A 958 45.44 8.99 -20.92
C ARG A 958 45.96 8.62 -19.49
N SER A 959 45.71 7.42 -18.92
CA SER A 959 44.89 6.26 -19.37
C SER A 959 44.62 5.21 -18.25
N VAL A 960 43.36 4.71 -18.17
CA VAL A 960 42.94 3.27 -18.22
C VAL A 960 43.31 2.30 -17.07
N ASP A 961 42.52 1.21 -16.95
CA ASP A 961 42.73 -0.07 -16.20
C ASP A 961 42.62 -0.09 -14.65
N LEU A 962 42.16 -1.18 -13.99
CA LEU A 962 41.37 -2.36 -14.44
C LEU A 962 40.71 -3.09 -13.24
N GLY A 963 39.51 -3.66 -13.42
CA GLY A 963 39.00 -4.84 -12.68
C GLY A 963 38.50 -4.62 -11.23
N GLN A 964 37.92 -5.63 -10.57
CA GLN A 964 37.43 -6.94 -11.07
C GLN A 964 36.50 -7.59 -10.01
N GLN A 965 35.45 -8.31 -10.47
CA GLN A 965 34.75 -9.41 -9.74
C GLN A 965 34.01 -9.03 -8.42
N ALA A 966 33.09 -9.83 -7.85
CA ALA A 966 32.09 -10.78 -8.37
C ALA A 966 31.07 -11.11 -7.24
N LEU A 967 30.24 -12.16 -7.44
CA LEU A 967 29.47 -12.90 -6.42
C LEU A 967 28.17 -12.27 -5.86
N LEU A 968 27.10 -12.46 -6.65
CA LEU A 968 25.83 -13.06 -6.18
C LEU A 968 26.10 -14.53 -5.75
N PRO A 969 25.26 -15.27 -4.97
CA PRO A 969 23.80 -15.30 -5.07
C PRO A 969 23.04 -15.57 -3.74
N GLY A 970 21.79 -16.07 -3.85
CA GLY A 970 20.82 -16.33 -2.77
C GLY A 970 19.54 -15.54 -3.06
N GLU A 971 18.53 -16.07 -3.75
CA GLU A 971 17.64 -17.17 -3.32
C GLU A 971 17.08 -16.91 -1.90
N VAL A 972 15.77 -16.91 -1.67
CA VAL A 972 14.86 -18.04 -1.92
C VAL A 972 13.41 -17.51 -2.13
N ARG A 973 12.74 -18.02 -3.18
CA ARG A 973 11.43 -18.74 -3.13
C ARG A 973 10.39 -18.23 -2.08
N SER A 974 9.11 -18.02 -2.37
CA SER A 974 8.24 -18.22 -3.55
C SER A 974 6.77 -17.97 -3.14
N LYS A 975 5.80 -18.35 -4.00
CA LYS A 975 4.41 -18.71 -3.63
C LYS A 975 3.56 -17.54 -3.08
N SER A 976 2.70 -16.93 -3.90
CA SER A 976 1.36 -17.40 -4.31
C SER A 976 0.26 -16.84 -3.40
N GLY A 977 -0.88 -16.38 -3.93
CA GLY A 977 -1.27 -16.33 -5.34
C GLY A 977 -2.76 -16.04 -5.48
N SER A 978 -3.33 -16.45 -6.63
CA SER A 978 -4.76 -16.75 -6.84
C SER A 978 -5.77 -15.66 -6.40
N GLN A 979 -6.16 -14.73 -7.27
CA GLN A 979 -7.13 -14.89 -8.39
C GLN A 979 -8.60 -15.13 -7.98
N SER A 980 -9.48 -14.39 -8.68
CA SER A 980 -10.81 -14.81 -9.16
C SER A 980 -11.92 -14.96 -8.11
N SER A 981 -13.19 -14.62 -8.37
CA SER A 981 -13.92 -14.32 -9.63
C SER A 981 -14.29 -12.83 -9.79
N ARG A 982 -14.35 -12.23 -11.00
CA ARG A 982 -15.24 -12.49 -12.17
C ARG A 982 -16.74 -12.35 -11.81
N SER A 983 -17.60 -11.71 -12.60
CA SER A 983 -17.41 -11.04 -13.91
C SER A 983 -18.68 -10.32 -14.41
N ALA A 984 -18.53 -9.21 -15.17
CA ALA A 984 -19.43 -8.65 -16.21
C ALA A 984 -20.91 -8.32 -15.81
N THR A 985 -21.65 -7.42 -16.45
CA THR A 985 -21.60 -6.73 -17.77
C THR A 985 -21.93 -5.22 -17.60
N SER A 986 -21.13 -4.27 -18.12
CA SER A 986 -21.07 -3.75 -19.51
C SER A 986 -22.23 -2.85 -19.96
N GLU A 987 -22.03 -1.52 -19.89
CA GLU A 987 -22.24 -0.47 -20.93
C GLU A 987 -21.80 0.90 -20.31
N LYS A 988 -20.91 1.72 -20.87
CA LYS A 988 -20.94 2.56 -22.11
C LYS A 988 -22.02 3.67 -22.08
N SER A 989 -21.76 4.92 -22.49
CA SER A 989 -20.53 5.59 -22.95
C SER A 989 -20.75 7.11 -23.12
N GLY A 990 -19.72 7.98 -23.00
CA GLY A 990 -19.87 9.40 -23.35
C GLY A 990 -18.69 10.35 -23.06
N SER A 991 -17.76 10.45 -24.02
CA SER A 991 -16.89 11.60 -24.37
C SER A 991 -17.30 12.99 -23.81
N SER A 992 -16.43 13.77 -23.15
CA SER A 992 -15.32 14.60 -23.70
C SER A 992 -15.78 15.72 -24.68
N THR A 993 -15.23 16.94 -24.68
CA THR A 993 -13.81 17.34 -24.52
C THR A 993 -13.62 18.77 -23.94
N GLU A 994 -12.44 19.01 -23.35
CA GLU A 994 -11.69 20.29 -23.16
C GLU A 994 -12.42 21.66 -23.11
N ARG A 995 -12.14 22.43 -22.04
CA ARG A 995 -11.30 23.67 -22.08
C ARG A 995 -11.40 24.50 -20.78
N THR A 996 -10.37 25.18 -20.26
CA THR A 996 -8.89 25.01 -20.22
C THR A 996 -8.32 26.14 -19.35
N THR A 997 -7.21 25.92 -18.63
CA THR A 997 -6.21 26.94 -18.18
C THR A 997 -6.71 28.08 -17.25
N HIS A 998 -5.89 28.75 -16.43
CA HIS A 998 -4.52 28.56 -15.90
C HIS A 998 -4.37 29.49 -14.67
N GLU A 999 -3.20 29.46 -14.01
CA GLU A 999 -2.66 30.48 -13.09
C GLU A 999 -3.47 30.79 -11.80
N MET A 1000 -2.88 30.70 -10.61
CA MET A 1000 -1.50 30.32 -10.28
C MET A 1000 -1.32 28.80 -10.22
#